data_AF-A0A0F9SMY1-F1
#
_entry.id   AF-A0A0F9SMY1-F1
#
_cell.length_a   1.000
_cell.length_b   1.000
_cell.length_c   1.000
_cell.angle_alpha   90.00
_cell.angle_beta   90.00
_cell.angle_gamma   90.00
#
_symmetry.space_group_name_H-M   'P 1'
#
loop_
_entity.id
_entity.type
_entity.pdbx_description
1 polymer ?
#
loop_
_entity_poly.entity_id
_entity_poly.type
_entity_poly.pdbx_seq_one_letter_code
_entity_poly.pdbx_strand_id
1 'polypeptide(L)'
;MGERLMISGVKRKSTAVEGAFRFFQTVDLIISHFKRDADRKKIFELVNQESTFNDLLISTAAIHIYHSLGIRVQKVLDSNKFTFDSTKSLELIEKKIIIEEVNALLKDSLILEVNLLYKVIDLENKFISILIEERSVELQEIQKDQMIKDIEMKIEGELQEMILNYPPFYFYDLIGDLMGLTNEVKKEILAESAAFKDISVDLEKKLESEEKEDKLIELATLSRLIDKIRKNFEFKSYKELQVEAMPIRMIKKKVLAFNFERFPISINGLNAYIDANLIKKEIITKIESGLKEKTDYDEFERKILSYLELELIKKLRENPNDFVYFLQCLNECDFDDTIYTLSKYGVYNILHLINVDKELSEKVKRTMVRYNLKKLDIVSLNDPSQNLIYKAKKAICQSNFKFGRNYTSDSKNINDLEFINLLNLEKSEDLFTFLEKEVGSSINSLREYIRKKEAIDRVFLNELNLQNYSHILFILEFDEIINELAKGIFFYILSKILRQLSRIIELYLKVSNDRSLFLLTFKKIYGTTDSEEWIRIKLEELIIARLIKRQEEIVVVFNASNQPFLVNGFIFARLMEKSMKSAIDDLKNEPSPIYEDISPLKLKSDVFSPISYCVGYDIIKRFETFEEFRISEVEQIVKEKKKEKEEKAQRLREQQELNTLNWVERRITGSLMRINSPGINPNQLYWQDKDTKIATDNIKLHSELKGEPAELFTQFFNFVVEKIKINALEMKLPNSEKIIEVINNIVEKIITKRLGHSPTPEEKRNILDGERYEIANQIALRIGRLLDKALYSKFKSKQRSS
;
A
#
# COMPACT_ATOMS: atom_id res chain seq x y z
N MET A 1 18.00 32.13 26.16
CA MET A 1 19.16 31.45 25.52
C MET A 1 18.92 31.44 24.02
N GLY A 2 19.95 31.77 23.23
CA GLY A 2 19.80 32.23 21.85
C GLY A 2 19.15 31.22 20.91
N GLU A 3 18.14 31.68 20.18
CA GLU A 3 17.61 30.99 19.00
C GLU A 3 18.73 30.84 17.97
N ARG A 4 19.37 29.66 17.93
CA ARG A 4 20.16 29.25 16.77
C ARG A 4 19.18 29.17 15.60
N LEU A 5 19.27 30.15 14.70
CA LEU A 5 18.64 30.16 13.38
C LEU A 5 19.10 28.91 12.61
N MET A 6 18.42 27.79 12.81
CA MET A 6 18.56 26.61 11.95
C MET A 6 17.88 26.92 10.61
N ILE A 7 18.66 26.85 9.53
CA ILE A 7 18.26 27.09 8.15
C ILE A 7 17.07 26.17 7.79
N SER A 8 16.02 26.73 7.19
CA SER A 8 14.74 26.06 6.91
C SER A 8 14.85 24.74 6.12
N GLY A 9 15.91 24.56 5.32
CA GLY A 9 16.22 23.31 4.63
C GLY A 9 16.66 22.17 5.54
N VAL A 10 17.37 22.48 6.64
CA VAL A 10 17.84 21.49 7.63
C VAL A 10 16.67 20.97 8.45
N LYS A 11 15.70 21.82 8.82
CA LYS A 11 14.44 21.40 9.48
C LYS A 11 13.66 20.39 8.64
N ARG A 12 13.54 20.59 7.32
CA ARG A 12 12.85 19.63 6.44
C ARG A 12 13.60 18.30 6.34
N LYS A 13 14.94 18.32 6.33
CA LYS A 13 15.76 17.10 6.30
C LYS A 13 15.67 16.33 7.62
N SER A 14 15.79 17.00 8.77
CA SER A 14 15.71 16.34 10.08
C SER A 14 14.32 15.76 10.32
N THR A 15 13.24 16.50 10.04
CA THR A 15 11.86 16.01 10.20
C THR A 15 11.52 14.90 9.20
N ALA A 16 12.09 14.91 7.99
CA ALA A 16 11.92 13.82 7.02
C ALA A 16 12.70 12.56 7.42
N VAL A 17 13.92 12.71 7.93
CA VAL A 17 14.72 11.58 8.46
C VAL A 17 14.05 10.99 9.71
N GLU A 18 13.51 11.84 10.58
CA GLU A 18 12.79 11.42 11.79
C GLU A 18 11.44 10.75 11.48
N GLY A 19 10.71 11.26 10.49
CA GLY A 19 9.52 10.62 9.93
C GLY A 19 9.84 9.30 9.24
N ALA A 20 10.95 9.22 8.49
CA ALA A 20 11.42 7.98 7.87
C ALA A 20 11.84 6.93 8.90
N PHE A 21 12.56 7.36 9.95
CA PHE A 21 13.06 6.51 11.02
C PHE A 21 11.94 5.85 11.83
N ARG A 22 10.78 6.51 11.97
CA ARG A 22 9.64 6.02 12.75
C ARG A 22 8.48 5.40 11.95
N PHE A 23 8.45 5.51 10.62
CA PHE A 23 7.28 5.14 9.82
C PHE A 23 7.55 4.35 8.54
N PHE A 24 8.79 4.26 8.06
CA PHE A 24 9.12 3.63 6.76
C PHE A 24 9.93 2.34 6.89
N GLN A 25 10.03 1.76 8.09
CA GLN A 25 10.66 0.46 8.29
C GLN A 25 9.67 -0.67 7.92
N THR A 26 10.17 -1.76 7.31
CA THR A 26 9.36 -2.96 7.01
C THR A 26 8.64 -3.47 8.27
N VAL A 27 9.29 -3.35 9.42
CA VAL A 27 8.72 -3.65 10.73
C VAL A 27 7.45 -2.81 11.02
N ASP A 28 7.49 -1.51 10.76
CA ASP A 28 6.35 -0.61 10.95
C ASP A 28 5.21 -0.92 9.99
N LEU A 29 5.52 -1.37 8.77
CA LEU A 29 4.50 -1.81 7.81
C LEU A 29 3.76 -3.05 8.31
N ILE A 30 4.47 -4.04 8.86
CA ILE A 30 3.86 -5.22 9.52
C ILE A 30 2.97 -4.77 10.68
N ILE A 31 3.49 -3.91 11.56
CA ILE A 31 2.76 -3.36 12.71
C ILE A 31 1.52 -2.57 12.26
N SER A 32 1.59 -1.85 11.13
CA SER A 32 0.48 -1.04 10.63
C SER A 32 -0.74 -1.88 10.22
N HIS A 33 -0.53 -3.12 9.76
CA HIS A 33 -1.62 -4.05 9.47
C HIS A 33 -2.36 -4.46 10.74
N PHE A 34 -1.66 -4.57 11.87
CA PHE A 34 -2.30 -4.76 13.18
C PHE A 34 -3.01 -3.50 13.67
N LYS A 35 -2.65 -2.29 13.24
CA LYS A 35 -3.36 -1.07 13.67
C LYS A 35 -4.68 -0.84 12.93
N ARG A 36 -4.92 -1.48 11.78
CA ARG A 36 -6.08 -1.24 10.91
C ARG A 36 -7.10 -2.38 10.98
N ASP A 37 -8.32 -2.09 11.41
CA ASP A 37 -9.40 -3.08 11.51
C ASP A 37 -9.71 -3.81 10.19
N ALA A 38 -9.58 -3.13 9.06
CA ALA A 38 -9.80 -3.72 7.74
C ALA A 38 -8.76 -4.79 7.38
N ASP A 39 -7.50 -4.59 7.80
CA ASP A 39 -6.42 -5.54 7.56
C ASP A 39 -6.48 -6.69 8.58
N ARG A 40 -6.86 -6.43 9.83
CA ARG A 40 -7.16 -7.47 10.84
C ARG A 40 -8.17 -8.49 10.31
N LYS A 41 -9.27 -8.04 9.69
CA LYS A 41 -10.27 -8.96 9.10
C LYS A 41 -9.67 -9.89 8.06
N LYS A 42 -8.76 -9.40 7.20
CA LYS A 42 -8.08 -10.25 6.20
C LYS A 42 -7.12 -11.26 6.82
N ILE A 43 -6.48 -10.90 7.94
CA ILE A 43 -5.63 -11.83 8.71
C ILE A 43 -6.49 -12.96 9.28
N PHE A 44 -7.64 -12.62 9.89
CA PHE A 44 -8.58 -13.60 10.43
C PHE A 44 -9.35 -14.42 9.37
N GLU A 45 -9.32 -14.01 8.09
CA GLU A 45 -9.79 -14.88 7.00
C GLU A 45 -8.80 -16.02 6.71
N LEU A 46 -7.51 -15.84 7.03
CA LEU A 46 -6.46 -16.85 6.84
C LEU A 46 -6.28 -17.74 8.08
N VAL A 47 -6.53 -17.19 9.26
CA VAL A 47 -6.33 -17.85 10.55
C VAL A 47 -7.60 -17.72 11.40
N ASN A 48 -7.98 -18.78 12.11
CA ASN A 48 -9.10 -18.71 13.05
C ASN A 48 -8.87 -17.64 14.14
N GLN A 49 -9.95 -17.08 14.67
CA GLN A 49 -9.90 -16.10 15.78
C GLN A 49 -9.13 -16.64 17.00
N GLU A 50 -9.20 -17.94 17.27
CA GLU A 50 -8.34 -18.61 18.25
C GLU A 50 -7.09 -19.18 17.54
N SER A 51 -6.01 -18.40 17.56
CA SER A 51 -4.73 -18.78 16.97
C SER A 51 -3.56 -18.29 17.81
N THR A 52 -2.36 -18.79 17.51
CA THR A 52 -1.16 -18.30 18.18
C THR A 52 -0.77 -16.95 17.60
N PHE A 53 -0.12 -16.11 18.40
CA PHE A 53 0.40 -14.83 17.90
C PHE A 53 1.43 -15.03 16.79
N ASN A 54 2.15 -16.16 16.80
CA ASN A 54 3.06 -16.55 15.72
C ASN A 54 2.32 -16.69 14.37
N ASP A 55 1.21 -17.43 14.35
CA ASP A 55 0.41 -17.63 13.13
C ASP A 55 -0.12 -16.31 12.57
N LEU A 56 -0.51 -15.38 13.45
CA LEU A 56 -0.97 -14.04 13.08
C LEU A 56 0.14 -13.19 12.47
N LEU A 57 1.34 -13.20 13.05
CA LEU A 57 2.50 -12.49 12.51
C LEU A 57 2.90 -13.03 11.13
N ILE A 58 2.95 -14.35 10.97
CA ILE A 58 3.27 -15.00 9.68
C ILE A 58 2.19 -14.70 8.64
N SER A 59 0.92 -14.74 9.03
CA SER A 59 -0.20 -14.42 8.11
C SER A 59 -0.21 -12.96 7.69
N THR A 60 0.20 -12.06 8.59
CA THR A 60 0.39 -10.64 8.26
C THR A 60 1.51 -10.45 7.26
N ALA A 61 2.64 -11.13 7.44
CA ALA A 61 3.73 -11.14 6.47
C ALA A 61 3.26 -11.68 5.10
N ALA A 62 2.50 -12.77 5.07
CA ALA A 62 1.97 -13.33 3.84
C ALA A 62 1.01 -12.38 3.10
N ILE A 63 0.13 -11.68 3.84
CA ILE A 63 -0.74 -10.64 3.27
C ILE A 63 0.11 -9.51 2.68
N HIS A 64 1.13 -9.06 3.40
CA HIS A 64 2.01 -8.00 2.94
C HIS A 64 2.77 -8.41 1.65
N ILE A 65 3.35 -9.61 1.64
CA ILE A 65 4.04 -10.19 0.47
C ILE A 65 3.09 -10.30 -0.74
N TYR A 66 1.85 -10.74 -0.53
CA TYR A 66 0.89 -10.95 -1.61
C TYR A 66 0.27 -9.64 -2.13
N HIS A 67 -0.19 -8.75 -1.25
CA HIS A 67 -0.93 -7.54 -1.62
C HIS A 67 -0.04 -6.33 -1.83
N SER A 68 0.93 -6.10 -0.93
CA SER A 68 1.80 -4.91 -0.99
C SER A 68 2.96 -5.13 -1.96
N LEU A 69 3.60 -6.30 -1.92
CA LEU A 69 4.72 -6.62 -2.83
C LEU A 69 4.27 -7.24 -4.16
N GLY A 70 3.01 -7.70 -4.26
CA GLY A 70 2.46 -8.27 -5.49
C GLY A 70 3.03 -9.63 -5.86
N ILE A 71 3.60 -10.37 -4.90
CA ILE A 71 4.25 -11.66 -5.17
C ILE A 71 3.20 -12.77 -5.31
N ARG A 72 3.32 -13.54 -6.39
CA ARG A 72 2.48 -14.68 -6.73
C ARG A 72 3.30 -15.97 -6.67
N VAL A 73 2.64 -17.08 -6.36
CA VAL A 73 3.27 -18.39 -6.16
C VAL A 73 2.64 -19.49 -7.01
N GLN A 74 1.56 -19.18 -7.72
CA GLN A 74 0.92 -20.08 -8.65
C GLN A 74 0.58 -19.37 -9.97
N LYS A 75 0.91 -20.02 -11.08
CA LYS A 75 0.64 -19.49 -12.43
C LYS A 75 -0.87 -19.49 -12.66
N VAL A 76 -1.47 -18.30 -12.85
CA VAL A 76 -2.88 -18.17 -13.25
C VAL A 76 -2.98 -18.44 -14.76
N LEU A 77 -3.10 -19.71 -15.13
CA LEU A 77 -3.26 -20.12 -16.54
C LEU A 77 -4.52 -20.93 -16.84
N ASP A 78 -5.47 -21.02 -15.91
CA ASP A 78 -6.80 -21.51 -16.25
C ASP A 78 -7.69 -20.35 -16.71
N SER A 79 -7.46 -19.91 -17.94
CA SER A 79 -8.16 -18.78 -18.58
C SER A 79 -9.66 -19.01 -18.85
N ASN A 80 -10.22 -20.16 -18.46
CA ASN A 80 -11.55 -20.56 -18.90
C ASN A 80 -12.65 -20.55 -17.83
N LYS A 81 -12.35 -20.22 -16.56
CA LYS A 81 -13.38 -20.06 -15.51
C LYS A 81 -13.02 -18.98 -14.47
N PHE A 82 -12.91 -17.73 -14.88
CA PHE A 82 -12.85 -16.60 -13.94
C PHE A 82 -14.23 -16.32 -13.33
N THR A 83 -14.67 -17.14 -12.37
CA THR A 83 -15.73 -16.74 -11.44
C THR A 83 -15.11 -15.99 -10.26
N PHE A 84 -15.83 -15.05 -9.66
CA PHE A 84 -15.35 -14.33 -8.47
C PHE A 84 -14.91 -15.30 -7.35
N ASP A 85 -15.64 -16.40 -7.17
CA ASP A 85 -15.31 -17.43 -6.18
C ASP A 85 -14.00 -18.16 -6.49
N SER A 86 -13.73 -18.45 -7.77
CA SER A 86 -12.48 -19.09 -8.19
C SER A 86 -11.26 -18.20 -7.94
N THR A 87 -11.38 -16.89 -8.16
CA THR A 87 -10.31 -15.92 -7.90
C THR A 87 -10.05 -15.78 -6.41
N LYS A 88 -11.10 -15.77 -5.59
CA LYS A 88 -10.97 -15.70 -4.13
C LYS A 88 -10.35 -16.98 -3.57
N SER A 89 -10.71 -18.16 -4.10
CA SER A 89 -10.10 -19.43 -3.67
C SER A 89 -8.62 -19.50 -4.05
N LEU A 90 -8.24 -19.04 -5.24
CA LEU A 90 -6.84 -18.96 -5.67
C LEU A 90 -6.03 -18.04 -4.77
N GLU A 91 -6.53 -16.84 -4.49
CA GLU A 91 -5.88 -15.90 -3.58
C GLU A 91 -5.65 -16.52 -2.18
N LEU A 92 -6.62 -17.26 -1.65
CA LEU A 92 -6.47 -17.94 -0.36
C LEU A 92 -5.43 -19.07 -0.41
N ILE A 93 -5.38 -19.83 -1.50
CA ILE A 93 -4.38 -20.90 -1.69
C ILE A 93 -2.97 -20.31 -1.79
N GLU A 94 -2.79 -19.26 -2.58
CA GLU A 94 -1.48 -18.60 -2.73
C GLU A 94 -0.97 -18.02 -1.41
N LYS A 95 -1.84 -17.36 -0.64
CA LYS A 95 -1.48 -16.87 0.70
C LYS A 95 -1.11 -18.00 1.66
N LYS A 96 -1.81 -19.14 1.63
CA LYS A 96 -1.48 -20.31 2.45
C LYS A 96 -0.10 -20.89 2.11
N ILE A 97 0.23 -20.95 0.82
CA ILE A 97 1.57 -21.37 0.38
C ILE A 97 2.63 -20.39 0.91
N ILE A 98 2.39 -19.07 0.83
CA ILE A 98 3.33 -18.06 1.37
C ILE A 98 3.46 -18.20 2.89
N ILE A 99 2.37 -18.49 3.62
CA ILE A 99 2.43 -18.77 5.08
C ILE A 99 3.36 -19.95 5.35
N GLU A 100 3.23 -21.05 4.61
CA GLU A 100 4.09 -22.23 4.76
C GLU A 100 5.57 -21.91 4.45
N GLU A 101 5.83 -21.12 3.40
CA GLU A 101 7.18 -20.66 3.04
C GLU A 101 7.79 -19.80 4.16
N VAL A 102 7.08 -18.77 4.60
CA VAL A 102 7.57 -17.85 5.64
C VAL A 102 7.79 -18.61 6.95
N ASN A 103 6.89 -19.52 7.33
CA ASN A 103 7.06 -20.34 8.52
C ASN A 103 8.30 -21.24 8.44
N ALA A 104 8.55 -21.88 7.29
CA ALA A 104 9.72 -22.72 7.06
C ALA A 104 11.05 -21.93 7.11
N LEU A 105 11.03 -20.66 6.69
CA LEU A 105 12.18 -19.75 6.74
C LEU A 105 12.40 -19.18 8.14
N LEU A 106 11.31 -18.84 8.85
CA LEU A 106 11.35 -18.22 10.17
C LEU A 106 11.74 -19.22 11.27
N LYS A 107 11.25 -20.47 11.23
CA LYS A 107 11.53 -21.50 12.25
C LYS A 107 11.32 -20.94 13.68
N ASP A 108 12.28 -21.15 14.59
CA ASP A 108 12.23 -20.68 15.97
C ASP A 108 12.75 -19.24 16.16
N SER A 109 12.93 -18.46 15.07
CA SER A 109 13.60 -17.15 15.12
C SER A 109 12.92 -16.16 16.08
N LEU A 110 11.58 -16.15 16.18
CA LEU A 110 10.89 -15.23 17.10
C LEU A 110 11.21 -15.55 18.58
N ILE A 111 11.34 -16.83 18.92
CA ILE A 111 11.71 -17.27 20.28
C ILE A 111 13.17 -16.90 20.55
N LEU A 112 14.06 -17.06 19.56
CA LEU A 112 15.45 -16.64 19.68
C LEU A 112 15.59 -15.12 19.84
N GLU A 113 14.76 -14.32 19.17
CA GLU A 113 14.71 -12.85 19.36
C GLU A 113 14.23 -12.47 20.76
N VAL A 114 13.22 -13.17 21.28
CA VAL A 114 12.78 -13.02 22.68
C VAL A 114 13.91 -13.33 23.67
N ASN A 115 14.62 -14.44 23.48
CA ASN A 115 15.76 -14.82 24.31
C ASN A 115 16.89 -13.79 24.24
N LEU A 116 17.15 -13.24 23.06
CA LEU A 116 18.15 -12.19 22.86
C LEU A 116 17.82 -10.94 23.68
N LEU A 117 16.54 -10.52 23.67
CA LEU A 117 16.09 -9.37 24.45
C LEU A 117 16.23 -9.60 25.95
N TYR A 118 15.92 -10.81 26.45
CA TYR A 118 16.17 -11.14 27.86
C TYR A 118 17.65 -11.00 28.23
N LYS A 119 18.55 -11.52 27.39
CA LYS A 119 20.01 -11.43 27.61
C LYS A 119 20.49 -9.98 27.65
N VAL A 120 20.00 -9.14 26.73
CA VAL A 120 20.32 -7.70 26.70
C VAL A 120 19.84 -7.01 27.98
N ILE A 121 18.57 -7.20 28.36
CA ILE A 121 18.00 -6.57 29.57
C ILE A 121 18.73 -7.05 30.84
N ASP A 122 19.09 -8.33 30.91
CA ASP A 122 19.85 -8.89 32.04
C ASP A 122 21.28 -8.35 32.13
N LEU A 123 21.89 -8.00 31.02
CA LEU A 123 23.19 -7.32 30.99
C LEU A 123 23.04 -5.86 31.40
N GLU A 124 22.07 -5.14 30.83
CA GLU A 124 21.78 -3.74 31.17
C GLU A 124 21.52 -3.58 32.67
N ASN A 125 20.68 -4.42 33.27
CA ASN A 125 20.39 -4.38 34.71
C ASN A 125 21.66 -4.57 35.56
N LYS A 126 22.59 -5.44 35.14
CA LYS A 126 23.86 -5.62 35.86
C LYS A 126 24.76 -4.38 35.79
N PHE A 127 24.86 -3.76 34.62
CA PHE A 127 25.58 -2.48 34.48
C PHE A 127 24.96 -1.42 35.39
N ILE A 128 23.64 -1.31 35.39
CA ILE A 128 22.92 -0.33 36.20
C ILE A 128 23.13 -0.59 37.70
N SER A 129 23.04 -1.84 38.17
CA SER A 129 23.30 -2.18 39.57
C SER A 129 24.71 -1.78 40.01
N ILE A 130 25.72 -2.02 39.18
CA ILE A 130 27.10 -1.62 39.49
C ILE A 130 27.24 -0.09 39.55
N LEU A 131 26.61 0.63 38.62
CA LEU A 131 26.62 2.09 38.64
C LEU A 131 25.89 2.67 39.87
N ILE A 132 24.84 2.00 40.36
CA ILE A 132 24.17 2.39 41.61
C ILE A 132 25.12 2.17 42.79
N GLU A 133 25.74 1.01 42.90
CA GLU A 133 26.65 0.68 44.00
C GLU A 133 27.87 1.62 44.02
N GLU A 134 28.49 1.88 42.86
CA GLU A 134 29.62 2.82 42.71
C GLU A 134 29.28 4.25 43.13
N ARG A 135 28.03 4.68 42.92
CA ARG A 135 27.60 6.06 43.21
C ARG A 135 26.96 6.22 44.59
N SER A 136 26.46 5.14 45.18
CA SER A 136 25.79 5.15 46.49
C SER A 136 26.73 4.86 47.65
N VAL A 137 27.77 4.05 47.42
CA VAL A 137 28.81 3.69 48.39
C VAL A 137 30.14 4.05 47.76
N GLU A 138 31.06 4.69 48.50
CA GLU A 138 32.46 4.79 48.09
C GLU A 138 33.06 3.38 48.09
N LEU A 139 32.80 2.60 47.03
CA LEU A 139 33.33 1.25 46.85
C LEU A 139 34.86 1.31 46.85
N GLN A 140 35.48 0.40 47.58
CA GLN A 140 36.92 0.21 47.50
C GLN A 140 37.28 -0.29 46.10
N GLU A 141 38.41 0.17 45.53
CA GLU A 141 38.83 -0.17 44.15
C GLU A 141 38.83 -1.69 43.88
N ILE A 142 39.18 -2.51 44.89
CA ILE A 142 39.21 -3.97 44.79
C ILE A 142 37.81 -4.57 44.55
N GLN A 143 36.78 -4.02 45.19
CA GLN A 143 35.39 -4.49 45.02
C GLN A 143 34.87 -4.09 43.64
N LYS A 144 35.18 -2.87 43.20
CA LYS A 144 34.85 -2.39 41.86
C LYS A 144 35.48 -3.28 40.78
N ASP A 145 36.77 -3.62 40.93
CA ASP A 145 37.47 -4.50 39.99
C ASP A 145 36.88 -5.92 39.96
N GLN A 146 36.41 -6.45 41.08
CA GLN A 146 35.71 -7.74 41.13
C GLN A 146 34.37 -7.68 40.38
N MET A 147 33.57 -6.65 40.61
CA MET A 147 32.28 -6.49 39.94
C MET A 147 32.42 -6.29 38.42
N ILE A 148 33.43 -5.53 37.99
CA ILE A 148 33.75 -5.37 36.56
C ILE A 148 34.16 -6.72 35.96
N LYS A 149 34.99 -7.51 36.65
CA LYS A 149 35.35 -8.86 36.22
C LYS A 149 34.14 -9.79 36.11
N ASP A 150 33.17 -9.67 37.00
CA ASP A 150 31.95 -10.49 36.95
C ASP A 150 31.08 -10.14 35.73
N ILE A 151 30.95 -8.85 35.39
CA ILE A 151 30.32 -8.44 34.12
C ILE A 151 31.12 -8.99 32.94
N GLU A 152 32.45 -8.86 32.97
CA GLU A 152 33.30 -9.33 31.88
C GLU A 152 33.11 -10.83 31.61
N MET A 153 33.12 -11.65 32.66
CA MET A 153 32.89 -13.09 32.54
C MET A 153 31.49 -13.37 31.99
N LYS A 154 30.47 -12.60 32.41
CA LYS A 154 29.12 -12.78 31.86
C LYS A 154 29.07 -12.43 30.38
N ILE A 155 29.58 -11.27 29.97
CA ILE A 155 29.64 -10.88 28.54
C ILE A 155 30.33 -11.98 27.75
N GLU A 156 31.48 -12.48 28.23
CA GLU A 156 32.22 -13.54 27.56
C GLU A 156 31.42 -14.84 27.43
N GLY A 157 30.72 -15.26 28.50
CA GLY A 157 29.84 -16.42 28.47
C GLY A 157 28.66 -16.26 27.50
N GLU A 158 28.01 -15.09 27.50
CA GLU A 158 26.92 -14.78 26.56
C GLU A 158 27.40 -14.78 25.10
N LEU A 159 28.58 -14.19 24.83
CA LEU A 159 29.17 -14.20 23.49
C LEU A 159 29.51 -15.61 23.02
N GLN A 160 30.09 -16.44 23.90
CA GLN A 160 30.38 -17.85 23.57
C GLN A 160 29.10 -18.64 23.30
N GLU A 161 28.05 -18.44 24.11
CA GLU A 161 26.76 -19.10 23.88
C GLU A 161 26.15 -18.70 22.52
N MET A 162 26.22 -17.42 22.16
CA MET A 162 25.75 -16.92 20.86
C MET A 162 26.58 -17.50 19.71
N ILE A 163 27.90 -17.59 19.88
CA ILE A 163 28.81 -18.15 18.87
C ILE A 163 28.53 -19.62 18.58
N LEU A 164 28.14 -20.39 19.60
CA LEU A 164 27.96 -21.85 19.52
C LEU A 164 26.53 -22.25 19.17
N ASN A 165 25.53 -21.60 19.75
CA ASN A 165 24.14 -22.07 19.73
C ASN A 165 23.21 -21.24 18.83
N TYR A 166 23.61 -20.04 18.42
CA TYR A 166 22.76 -19.13 17.65
C TYR A 166 23.25 -18.97 16.19
N PRO A 167 22.32 -18.70 15.26
CA PRO A 167 22.68 -18.22 13.92
C PRO A 167 23.62 -17.00 13.97
N PRO A 168 24.60 -16.89 13.03
CA PRO A 168 25.64 -15.86 13.09
C PRO A 168 25.13 -14.41 13.09
N PHE A 169 24.01 -14.13 12.42
CA PHE A 169 23.45 -12.77 12.37
C PHE A 169 23.02 -12.26 13.75
N TYR A 170 22.58 -13.13 14.66
CA TYR A 170 22.21 -12.72 16.02
C TYR A 170 23.40 -12.25 16.86
N PHE A 171 24.60 -12.75 16.57
CA PHE A 171 25.81 -12.22 17.19
C PHE A 171 26.04 -10.76 16.80
N TYR A 172 25.92 -10.44 15.50
CA TYR A 172 26.08 -9.06 15.04
C TYR A 172 24.98 -8.14 15.56
N ASP A 173 23.74 -8.65 15.67
CA ASP A 173 22.62 -7.90 16.28
C ASP A 173 22.87 -7.61 17.76
N LEU A 174 23.34 -8.61 18.53
CA LEU A 174 23.66 -8.44 19.94
C LEU A 174 24.76 -7.40 20.15
N ILE A 175 25.86 -7.52 19.41
CA ILE A 175 26.98 -6.57 19.51
C ILE A 175 26.55 -5.18 19.03
N GLY A 176 25.76 -5.12 17.96
CA GLY A 176 25.20 -3.88 17.44
C GLY A 176 24.36 -3.15 18.49
N ASP A 177 23.51 -3.87 19.22
CA ASP A 177 22.66 -3.31 20.27
C ASP A 177 23.47 -2.94 21.52
N LEU A 178 24.37 -3.82 21.99
CA LEU A 178 25.22 -3.57 23.16
C LEU A 178 26.19 -2.41 22.97
N MET A 179 26.51 -2.03 21.73
CA MET A 179 27.41 -0.91 21.41
C MET A 179 26.69 0.30 20.81
N GLY A 180 25.36 0.26 20.67
CA GLY A 180 24.57 1.34 20.05
C GLY A 180 24.74 1.48 18.52
N LEU A 181 25.55 0.64 17.88
CA LEU A 181 25.84 0.70 16.45
C LEU A 181 24.59 0.48 15.57
N THR A 182 23.62 -0.32 16.04
CA THR A 182 22.38 -0.59 15.29
C THR A 182 21.63 0.72 14.97
N ASN A 183 21.45 1.57 15.99
CA ASN A 183 20.73 2.84 15.85
C ASN A 183 21.54 3.86 15.03
N GLU A 184 22.86 3.89 15.20
CA GLU A 184 23.75 4.73 14.41
C GLU A 184 23.68 4.38 12.91
N VAL A 185 23.79 3.10 12.57
CA VAL A 185 23.72 2.61 11.18
C VAL A 185 22.35 2.93 10.56
N LYS A 186 21.24 2.71 11.27
CA LYS A 186 19.90 3.08 10.78
C LYS A 186 19.79 4.59 10.52
N LYS A 187 20.33 5.44 11.39
CA LYS A 187 20.34 6.90 11.21
C LYS A 187 21.20 7.31 10.00
N GLU A 188 22.36 6.68 9.79
CA GLU A 188 23.23 6.91 8.63
C GLU A 188 22.51 6.59 7.30
N ILE A 189 21.91 5.39 7.18
CA ILE A 189 21.21 4.94 5.96
C ILE A 189 20.13 5.95 5.54
N LEU A 190 19.32 6.42 6.50
CA LEU A 190 18.24 7.36 6.23
C LEU A 190 18.75 8.77 5.89
N ALA A 191 19.83 9.21 6.54
CA ALA A 191 20.44 10.50 6.28
C ALA A 191 21.09 10.59 4.89
N GLU A 192 21.68 9.49 4.42
CA GLU A 192 22.23 9.32 3.06
C GLU A 192 21.10 9.30 2.03
N SER A 193 20.05 8.52 2.28
CA SER A 193 18.93 8.36 1.34
C SER A 193 18.14 9.66 1.12
N ALA A 194 17.98 10.49 2.16
CA ALA A 194 17.38 11.82 2.04
C ALA A 194 18.19 12.80 1.17
N ALA A 195 19.45 12.50 0.86
CA ALA A 195 20.32 13.35 0.04
C ALA A 195 20.27 13.03 -1.47
N PHE A 196 19.81 11.84 -1.87
CA PHE A 196 19.85 11.37 -3.26
C PHE A 196 18.52 11.52 -3.99
N LYS A 197 18.44 12.46 -4.94
CA LYS A 197 17.39 12.46 -5.98
C LYS A 197 17.75 11.48 -7.10
N ASP A 198 16.78 10.71 -7.56
CA ASP A 198 16.97 9.76 -8.66
C ASP A 198 17.30 10.50 -9.96
N ILE A 199 18.51 10.30 -10.45
CA ILE A 199 18.89 10.60 -11.83
C ILE A 199 18.70 9.30 -12.62
N SER A 200 18.29 9.39 -13.89
CA SER A 200 18.21 8.20 -14.74
C SER A 200 19.59 7.55 -14.87
N VAL A 201 19.78 6.40 -14.22
CA VAL A 201 21.01 5.59 -14.29
C VAL A 201 20.89 4.55 -15.41
N ASP A 202 21.95 4.38 -16.20
CA ASP A 202 22.06 3.36 -17.24
C ASP A 202 21.89 1.94 -16.68
N LEU A 203 21.37 1.01 -17.48
CA LEU A 203 21.05 -0.36 -17.04
C LEU A 203 22.26 -1.12 -16.48
N GLU A 204 23.44 -0.96 -17.08
CA GLU A 204 24.68 -1.62 -16.61
C GLU A 204 25.05 -1.16 -15.20
N LYS A 205 25.02 0.17 -14.97
CA LYS A 205 25.23 0.74 -13.64
C LYS A 205 24.15 0.28 -12.65
N LYS A 206 22.90 0.11 -13.09
CA LYS A 206 21.82 -0.44 -12.25
C LYS A 206 22.04 -1.90 -11.87
N LEU A 207 22.63 -2.71 -12.75
CA LEU A 207 22.98 -4.11 -12.44
C LEU A 207 24.14 -4.18 -11.43
N GLU A 208 25.12 -3.29 -11.56
CA GLU A 208 26.26 -3.18 -10.63
C GLU A 208 25.86 -2.60 -9.26
N SER A 209 24.98 -1.60 -9.24
CA SER A 209 24.57 -0.89 -8.02
C SER A 209 23.49 -1.63 -7.25
N GLU A 210 23.57 -1.59 -5.93
CA GLU A 210 22.49 -2.03 -5.05
C GLU A 210 21.29 -1.10 -5.10
N GLU A 211 20.14 -1.61 -4.66
CA GLU A 211 18.96 -0.78 -4.42
C GLU A 211 19.19 0.23 -3.31
N LYS A 212 18.37 1.29 -3.29
CA LYS A 212 18.41 2.25 -2.19
C LYS A 212 18.13 1.53 -0.87
N GLU A 213 19.07 1.66 0.04
CA GLU A 213 19.06 0.99 1.33
C GLU A 213 17.90 1.44 2.24
N ASP A 214 17.31 2.62 2.00
CA ASP A 214 16.12 3.10 2.73
C ASP A 214 14.87 2.24 2.56
N LYS A 215 14.79 1.43 1.50
CA LYS A 215 13.70 0.49 1.28
C LYS A 215 13.92 -0.87 1.94
N LEU A 216 15.16 -1.18 2.32
CA LEU A 216 15.60 -2.49 2.80
C LEU A 216 16.41 -2.30 4.09
N ILE A 217 15.81 -1.63 5.06
CA ILE A 217 16.51 -1.11 6.25
C ILE A 217 17.07 -2.25 7.09
N GLU A 218 16.33 -3.35 7.29
CA GLU A 218 16.81 -4.42 8.16
C GLU A 218 17.95 -5.23 7.53
N LEU A 219 17.89 -5.47 6.22
CA LEU A 219 18.98 -6.11 5.46
C LEU A 219 20.23 -5.21 5.38
N ALA A 220 20.04 -3.94 5.04
CA ALA A 220 21.15 -2.98 4.94
C ALA A 220 21.82 -2.76 6.30
N THR A 221 21.02 -2.69 7.38
CA THR A 221 21.55 -2.57 8.75
C THR A 221 22.40 -3.77 9.11
N LEU A 222 21.94 -4.99 8.85
CA LEU A 222 22.71 -6.21 9.12
C LEU A 222 24.02 -6.24 8.32
N SER A 223 23.97 -5.93 7.02
CA SER A 223 25.15 -5.90 6.15
C SER A 223 26.19 -4.90 6.63
N ARG A 224 25.79 -3.65 6.89
CA ARG A 224 26.69 -2.60 7.42
C ARG A 224 27.22 -2.96 8.81
N LEU A 225 26.43 -3.58 9.68
CA LEU A 225 26.89 -4.06 10.99
C LEU A 225 27.97 -5.12 10.86
N ILE A 226 27.78 -6.11 9.98
CA ILE A 226 28.78 -7.16 9.72
C ILE A 226 30.10 -6.52 9.29
N ASP A 227 30.07 -5.59 8.34
CA ASP A 227 31.27 -4.94 7.82
C ASP A 227 31.94 -4.04 8.86
N LYS A 228 31.17 -3.22 9.57
CA LYS A 228 31.68 -2.35 10.65
C LYS A 228 32.31 -3.17 11.77
N ILE A 229 31.68 -4.25 12.21
CA ILE A 229 32.18 -5.10 13.30
C ILE A 229 33.45 -5.84 12.85
N ARG A 230 33.45 -6.46 11.66
CA ARG A 230 34.65 -7.12 11.11
C ARG A 230 35.83 -6.17 10.99
N LYS A 231 35.60 -4.95 10.48
CA LYS A 231 36.64 -3.94 10.32
C LYS A 231 37.15 -3.40 11.66
N ASN A 232 36.26 -3.15 12.62
CA ASN A 232 36.62 -2.57 13.92
C ASN A 232 37.38 -3.53 14.83
N PHE A 233 37.15 -4.84 14.66
CA PHE A 233 37.74 -5.89 15.52
C PHE A 233 38.66 -6.86 14.77
N GLU A 234 38.96 -6.54 13.51
CA GLU A 234 40.00 -7.17 12.68
C GLU A 234 39.90 -8.70 12.51
N PHE A 235 38.68 -9.22 12.34
CA PHE A 235 38.46 -10.63 11.99
C PHE A 235 37.82 -10.76 10.60
N LYS A 236 38.23 -11.77 9.83
CA LYS A 236 37.78 -12.03 8.45
C LYS A 236 36.48 -12.83 8.42
N SER A 237 36.33 -13.80 9.31
CA SER A 237 35.15 -14.68 9.29
C SER A 237 34.58 -14.97 10.68
N TYR A 238 33.28 -15.25 10.74
CA TYR A 238 32.63 -15.65 11.99
C TYR A 238 33.25 -16.91 12.61
N LYS A 239 33.80 -17.81 11.79
CA LYS A 239 34.48 -19.02 12.27
C LYS A 239 35.78 -18.71 13.03
N GLU A 240 36.45 -17.60 12.71
CA GLU A 240 37.65 -17.17 13.46
C GLU A 240 37.31 -16.81 14.91
N LEU A 241 36.11 -16.28 15.16
CA LEU A 241 35.64 -15.99 16.53
C LEU A 241 35.49 -17.25 17.41
N GLN A 242 35.39 -18.44 16.82
CA GLN A 242 35.36 -19.69 17.58
C GLN A 242 36.75 -20.12 18.07
N VAL A 243 37.82 -19.59 17.48
CA VAL A 243 39.20 -20.03 17.71
C VAL A 243 40.04 -18.93 18.34
N GLU A 244 39.84 -17.67 17.93
CA GLU A 244 40.63 -16.53 18.35
C GLU A 244 40.00 -15.77 19.51
N ALA A 245 40.73 -15.67 20.62
CA ALA A 245 40.26 -14.96 21.81
C ALA A 245 40.42 -13.42 21.72
N MET A 246 41.29 -12.91 20.84
CA MET A 246 41.61 -11.48 20.80
C MET A 246 40.44 -10.60 20.32
N PRO A 247 39.73 -10.93 19.21
CA PRO A 247 38.56 -10.16 18.80
C PRO A 247 37.48 -10.11 19.89
N ILE A 248 37.22 -11.23 20.58
CA ILE A 248 36.25 -11.30 21.68
C ILE A 248 36.65 -10.35 22.83
N ARG A 249 37.94 -10.32 23.20
CA ARG A 249 38.44 -9.40 24.24
C ARG A 249 38.27 -7.94 23.85
N MET A 250 38.54 -7.58 22.59
CA MET A 250 38.36 -6.22 22.10
C MET A 250 36.89 -5.80 22.09
N ILE A 251 36.00 -6.69 21.65
CA ILE A 251 34.55 -6.50 21.68
C ILE A 251 34.09 -6.25 23.12
N LYS A 252 34.48 -7.12 24.05
CA LYS A 252 34.17 -7.01 25.48
C LYS A 252 34.56 -5.64 26.05
N LYS A 253 35.81 -5.21 25.81
CA LYS A 253 36.30 -3.90 26.28
C LYS A 253 35.47 -2.74 25.76
N LYS A 254 35.05 -2.79 24.49
CA LYS A 254 34.27 -1.73 23.86
C LYS A 254 32.82 -1.72 24.35
N VAL A 255 32.23 -2.89 24.54
CA VAL A 255 30.89 -3.05 25.17
C VAL A 255 30.88 -2.44 26.57
N LEU A 256 31.89 -2.73 27.40
CA LEU A 256 32.01 -2.15 28.74
C LEU A 256 32.06 -0.63 28.68
N ALA A 257 32.99 -0.08 27.89
CA ALA A 257 33.21 1.37 27.79
C ALA A 257 31.91 2.10 27.39
N PHE A 258 31.22 1.60 26.36
CA PHE A 258 29.97 2.19 25.90
C PHE A 258 28.85 2.13 26.95
N ASN A 259 28.64 0.98 27.59
CA ASN A 259 27.52 0.82 28.53
C ASN A 259 27.72 1.62 29.83
N PHE A 260 28.95 1.76 30.32
CA PHE A 260 29.20 2.59 31.50
C PHE A 260 28.93 4.09 31.25
N GLU A 261 29.08 4.57 30.00
CA GLU A 261 28.86 5.97 29.63
C GLU A 261 27.40 6.28 29.25
N ARG A 262 26.62 5.29 28.81
CA ARG A 262 25.26 5.49 28.27
C ARG A 262 24.20 5.83 29.33
N PHE A 263 24.32 5.33 30.55
CA PHE A 263 23.25 5.41 31.55
C PHE A 263 23.20 6.78 32.27
N PRO A 264 22.01 7.19 32.77
CA PRO A 264 21.85 8.45 33.52
C PRO A 264 22.81 8.56 34.70
N ILE A 265 23.24 9.79 35.05
CA ILE A 265 24.13 10.04 36.20
C ILE A 265 23.39 9.87 37.54
N SER A 266 22.10 10.20 37.59
CA SER A 266 21.32 10.17 38.83
C SER A 266 20.96 8.74 39.27
N ILE A 267 21.09 8.44 40.56
CA ILE A 267 20.68 7.15 41.14
C ILE A 267 19.18 6.91 40.94
N ASN A 268 18.34 7.93 41.09
CA ASN A 268 16.91 7.81 40.82
C ASN A 268 16.61 7.48 39.35
N GLY A 269 17.38 8.04 38.41
CA GLY A 269 17.28 7.69 37.00
C GLY A 269 17.70 6.25 36.71
N LEU A 270 18.76 5.77 37.37
CA LEU A 270 19.18 4.37 37.30
C LEU A 270 18.11 3.41 37.84
N ASN A 271 17.49 3.73 38.98
CA ASN A 271 16.38 2.95 39.52
C ASN A 271 15.17 2.94 38.57
N ALA A 272 14.84 4.08 37.96
CA ALA A 272 13.79 4.15 36.94
C ALA A 272 14.09 3.28 35.71
N TYR A 273 15.36 3.14 35.31
CA TYR A 273 15.76 2.22 34.25
C TYR A 273 15.56 0.75 34.64
N ILE A 274 15.87 0.37 35.89
CA ILE A 274 15.61 -1.00 36.40
C ILE A 274 14.10 -1.29 36.36
N ASP A 275 13.28 -0.37 36.86
CA ASP A 275 11.81 -0.52 36.86
C ASP A 275 11.26 -0.69 35.43
N ALA A 276 11.76 0.13 34.49
CA ALA A 276 11.40 0.03 33.08
C ALA A 276 11.82 -1.33 32.48
N ASN A 277 13.00 -1.83 32.82
CA ASN A 277 13.50 -3.11 32.36
C ASN A 277 12.71 -4.30 32.92
N LEU A 278 12.20 -4.21 34.16
CA LEU A 278 11.27 -5.20 34.70
C LEU A 278 9.96 -5.25 33.89
N ILE A 279 9.42 -4.08 33.55
CA ILE A 279 8.20 -4.00 32.72
C ILE A 279 8.45 -4.52 31.30
N LYS A 280 9.61 -4.22 30.69
CA LYS A 280 10.00 -4.83 29.40
C LYS A 280 9.97 -6.35 29.49
N LYS A 281 10.59 -6.94 30.53
CA LYS A 281 10.60 -8.40 30.74
C LYS A 281 9.20 -8.97 30.86
N GLU A 282 8.31 -8.35 31.65
CA GLU A 282 6.94 -8.82 31.82
C GLU A 282 6.15 -8.76 30.50
N ILE A 283 6.34 -7.71 29.70
CA ILE A 283 5.73 -7.61 28.36
C ILE A 283 6.28 -8.71 27.44
N ILE A 284 7.60 -8.91 27.42
CA ILE A 284 8.25 -9.97 26.65
C ILE A 284 7.72 -11.35 27.09
N THR A 285 7.51 -11.58 28.39
CA THR A 285 6.94 -12.85 28.90
C THR A 285 5.52 -13.06 28.38
N LYS A 286 4.70 -12.01 28.39
CA LYS A 286 3.34 -12.07 27.81
C LYS A 286 3.40 -12.36 26.31
N ILE A 287 4.30 -11.70 25.56
CA ILE A 287 4.50 -11.97 24.13
C ILE A 287 4.92 -13.42 23.91
N GLU A 288 5.89 -13.93 24.69
CA GLU A 288 6.34 -15.31 24.61
C GLU A 288 5.21 -16.33 24.86
N SER A 289 4.35 -16.07 25.85
CA SER A 289 3.16 -16.91 26.06
C SER A 289 2.21 -16.86 24.87
N GLY A 290 1.97 -15.68 24.28
CA GLY A 290 1.11 -15.53 23.11
C GLY A 290 1.67 -16.18 21.85
N LEU A 291 3.00 -16.31 21.72
CA LEU A 291 3.63 -17.04 20.62
C LEU A 291 3.38 -18.56 20.69
N LYS A 292 3.16 -19.11 21.90
CA LYS A 292 2.97 -20.56 22.13
C LYS A 292 1.50 -20.96 22.28
N GLU A 293 0.71 -20.15 22.96
CA GLU A 293 -0.67 -20.46 23.31
C GLU A 293 -1.66 -19.87 22.29
N LYS A 294 -2.78 -20.57 22.08
CA LYS A 294 -3.87 -20.04 21.25
C LYS A 294 -4.67 -19.04 22.06
N THR A 295 -4.79 -17.82 21.57
CA THR A 295 -5.49 -16.73 22.26
C THR A 295 -6.23 -15.85 21.26
N ASP A 296 -7.34 -15.24 21.68
CA ASP A 296 -7.92 -14.13 20.93
C ASP A 296 -6.97 -12.93 20.97
N TYR A 297 -6.58 -12.44 19.79
CA TYR A 297 -5.63 -11.33 19.65
C TYR A 297 -6.16 -10.04 20.27
N ASP A 298 -7.44 -9.74 20.10
CA ASP A 298 -8.01 -8.49 20.62
C ASP A 298 -8.01 -8.50 22.16
N GLU A 299 -8.22 -9.68 22.77
CA GLU A 299 -8.09 -9.87 24.22
C GLU A 299 -6.62 -9.81 24.67
N PHE A 300 -5.72 -10.44 23.92
CA PHE A 300 -4.27 -10.43 24.18
C PHE A 300 -3.70 -9.00 24.14
N GLU A 301 -3.97 -8.23 23.08
CA GLU A 301 -3.55 -6.84 22.93
C GLU A 301 -4.12 -5.99 24.08
N ARG A 302 -5.41 -6.13 24.38
CA ARG A 302 -6.05 -5.38 25.46
C ARG A 302 -5.44 -5.69 26.82
N LYS A 303 -5.08 -6.94 27.11
CA LYS A 303 -4.42 -7.34 28.36
C LYS A 303 -3.05 -6.67 28.51
N ILE A 304 -2.25 -6.65 27.46
CA ILE A 304 -0.92 -6.01 27.48
C ILE A 304 -1.06 -4.48 27.62
N LEU A 305 -1.93 -3.86 26.83
CA LEU A 305 -2.13 -2.41 26.90
C LEU A 305 -2.67 -1.98 28.26
N SER A 306 -3.68 -2.68 28.80
CA SER A 306 -4.22 -2.35 30.13
C SER A 306 -3.16 -2.48 31.24
N TYR A 307 -2.30 -3.49 31.16
CA TYR A 307 -1.18 -3.65 32.08
C TYR A 307 -0.17 -2.49 31.96
N LEU A 308 0.21 -2.12 30.74
CA LEU A 308 1.11 -0.98 30.48
C LEU A 308 0.54 0.34 30.98
N GLU A 309 -0.75 0.62 30.72
CA GLU A 309 -1.41 1.84 31.19
C GLU A 309 -1.38 1.94 32.72
N LEU A 310 -1.61 0.83 33.42
CA LEU A 310 -1.58 0.78 34.89
C LEU A 310 -0.17 1.09 35.42
N GLU A 311 0.86 0.47 34.87
CA GLU A 311 2.24 0.71 35.31
C GLU A 311 2.73 2.12 34.95
N LEU A 312 2.34 2.67 33.79
CA LEU A 312 2.63 4.05 33.43
C LEU A 312 2.00 5.03 34.44
N ILE A 313 0.71 4.85 34.77
CA ILE A 313 0.02 5.70 35.76
C ILE A 313 0.64 5.56 37.15
N LYS A 314 1.03 4.34 37.55
CA LYS A 314 1.72 4.09 38.81
C LYS A 314 3.04 4.84 38.88
N LYS A 315 3.86 4.78 37.83
CA LYS A 315 5.17 5.48 37.81
C LYS A 315 5.02 7.00 37.77
N LEU A 316 3.99 7.51 37.11
CA LEU A 316 3.64 8.93 37.12
C LEU A 316 3.30 9.46 38.53
N ARG A 317 2.65 8.64 39.37
CA ARG A 317 2.30 9.00 40.75
C ARG A 317 3.51 9.06 41.69
N GLU A 318 4.55 8.28 41.41
CA GLU A 318 5.76 8.26 42.24
C GLU A 318 6.59 9.54 42.04
N ASN A 319 7.06 9.79 40.81
CA ASN A 319 7.85 10.97 40.49
C ASN A 319 7.82 11.29 38.97
N PRO A 320 7.23 12.43 38.55
CA PRO A 320 7.18 12.82 37.13
C PRO A 320 8.54 13.07 36.48
N ASN A 321 9.55 13.47 37.24
CA ASN A 321 10.89 13.69 36.67
C ASN A 321 11.57 12.34 36.34
N ASP A 322 11.34 11.33 37.17
CA ASP A 322 11.86 9.97 36.93
C ASP A 322 11.10 9.27 35.80
N PHE A 323 9.86 9.70 35.52
CA PHE A 323 9.07 9.21 34.40
C PHE A 323 9.73 9.46 33.04
N VAL A 324 10.49 10.54 32.88
CA VAL A 324 11.22 10.77 31.62
C VAL A 324 12.30 9.71 31.44
N TYR A 325 13.11 9.43 32.47
CA TYR A 325 14.11 8.35 32.43
C TYR A 325 13.48 6.98 32.20
N PHE A 326 12.33 6.75 32.82
CA PHE A 326 11.54 5.53 32.63
C PHE A 326 11.11 5.36 31.16
N LEU A 327 10.58 6.42 30.53
CA LEU A 327 10.21 6.40 29.10
C LEU A 327 11.41 6.31 28.16
N GLN A 328 12.54 6.94 28.50
CA GLN A 328 13.79 6.83 27.74
C GLN A 328 14.25 5.38 27.69
N CYS A 329 14.19 4.66 28.81
CA CYS A 329 14.53 3.25 28.86
C CYS A 329 13.54 2.42 28.02
N LEU A 330 12.23 2.58 28.23
CA LEU A 330 11.20 1.79 27.52
C LEU A 330 11.27 1.93 26.00
N ASN A 331 11.52 3.14 25.48
CA ASN A 331 11.58 3.41 24.05
C ASN A 331 13.01 3.41 23.48
N GLU A 332 14.04 3.23 24.33
CA GLU A 332 15.47 3.37 24.02
C GLU A 332 15.79 4.64 23.22
N CYS A 333 15.24 5.77 23.67
CA CYS A 333 15.34 7.07 23.02
C CYS A 333 16.19 8.04 23.84
N ASP A 334 16.76 9.03 23.16
CA ASP A 334 17.45 10.13 23.82
C ASP A 334 16.46 11.06 24.54
N PHE A 335 16.96 11.95 25.40
CA PHE A 335 16.13 12.86 26.19
C PHE A 335 15.29 13.77 25.29
N ASP A 336 15.91 14.39 24.29
CA ASP A 336 15.25 15.30 23.36
C ASP A 336 14.12 14.60 22.58
N ASP A 337 14.34 13.36 22.16
CA ASP A 337 13.34 12.55 21.45
C ASP A 337 12.15 12.18 22.34
N THR A 338 12.40 11.96 23.63
CA THR A 338 11.38 11.64 24.62
C THR A 338 10.51 12.86 24.90
N ILE A 339 11.13 14.03 25.10
CA ILE A 339 10.42 15.30 25.27
C ILE A 339 9.61 15.64 24.01
N TYR A 340 10.19 15.46 22.82
CA TYR A 340 9.48 15.67 21.57
C TYR A 340 8.25 14.74 21.46
N THR A 341 8.39 13.46 21.80
CA THR A 341 7.29 12.49 21.77
C THR A 341 6.17 12.88 22.73
N LEU A 342 6.50 13.28 23.96
CA LEU A 342 5.55 13.81 24.93
C LEU A 342 4.83 15.06 24.40
N SER A 343 5.57 15.99 23.80
CA SER A 343 5.00 17.22 23.22
C SER A 343 4.04 16.94 22.06
N LYS A 344 4.35 15.93 21.22
CA LYS A 344 3.49 15.49 20.11
C LYS A 344 2.14 14.97 20.61
N TYR A 345 2.13 14.31 21.77
CA TYR A 345 0.91 13.86 22.43
C TYR A 345 0.25 14.94 23.30
N GLY A 346 0.71 16.19 23.27
CA GLY A 346 0.08 17.30 24.01
C GLY A 346 0.60 17.51 25.44
N VAL A 347 1.64 16.78 25.86
CA VAL A 347 2.32 16.99 27.15
C VAL A 347 3.41 18.05 26.98
N TYR A 348 3.05 19.32 27.17
CA TYR A 348 4.01 20.44 27.12
C TYR A 348 4.69 20.72 28.45
N ASN A 349 4.12 20.25 29.55
CA ASN A 349 4.66 20.40 30.89
C ASN A 349 4.48 19.09 31.66
N ILE A 350 5.59 18.42 31.98
CA ILE A 350 5.60 17.15 32.72
C ILE A 350 5.00 17.31 34.11
N LEU A 351 5.05 18.50 34.72
CA LEU A 351 4.43 18.75 36.03
C LEU A 351 2.90 18.66 35.98
N HIS A 352 2.28 18.81 34.80
CA HIS A 352 0.85 18.56 34.64
C HIS A 352 0.48 17.07 34.75
N LEU A 353 1.46 16.17 34.83
CA LEU A 353 1.23 14.75 35.06
C LEU A 353 1.13 14.40 36.55
N ILE A 354 1.47 15.34 37.45
CA ILE A 354 1.45 15.10 38.90
C ILE A 354 0.01 14.80 39.35
N ASN A 355 -0.17 13.65 40.01
CA ASN A 355 -1.44 13.22 40.61
C ASN A 355 -2.61 13.06 39.62
N VAL A 356 -2.35 12.94 38.32
CA VAL A 356 -3.39 12.64 37.33
C VAL A 356 -3.62 11.14 37.24
N ASP A 357 -4.88 10.73 37.33
CA ASP A 357 -5.31 9.36 37.12
C ASP A 357 -6.64 9.26 36.37
N LYS A 358 -7.04 8.02 36.04
CA LYS A 358 -8.31 7.74 35.37
C LYS A 358 -9.52 8.25 36.16
N GLU A 359 -9.46 8.23 37.50
CA GLU A 359 -10.58 8.67 38.34
C GLU A 359 -10.78 10.19 38.25
N LEU A 360 -9.70 10.96 38.26
CA LEU A 360 -9.71 12.41 38.07
C LEU A 360 -10.19 12.77 36.67
N SER A 361 -9.70 12.07 35.63
CA SER A 361 -10.17 12.23 34.24
C SER A 361 -11.70 12.04 34.15
N GLU A 362 -12.23 10.97 34.73
CA GLU A 362 -13.67 10.71 34.75
C GLU A 362 -14.45 11.77 35.53
N LYS A 363 -13.95 12.19 36.70
CA LYS A 363 -14.57 13.26 37.51
C LYS A 363 -14.66 14.55 36.71
N VAL A 364 -13.59 14.95 36.03
CA VAL A 364 -13.54 16.14 35.15
C VAL A 364 -14.56 16.00 34.02
N LYS A 365 -14.59 14.87 33.31
CA LYS A 365 -15.55 14.61 32.21
C LYS A 365 -17.01 14.67 32.68
N ARG A 366 -17.35 14.02 33.79
CA ARG A 366 -18.70 14.05 34.38
C ARG A 366 -19.09 15.46 34.80
N THR A 367 -18.14 16.21 35.34
CA THR A 367 -18.34 17.60 35.78
C THR A 367 -18.58 18.53 34.59
N MET A 368 -17.84 18.36 33.50
CA MET A 368 -18.09 19.11 32.26
C MET A 368 -19.51 18.88 31.73
N VAL A 369 -19.99 17.64 31.73
CA VAL A 369 -21.37 17.31 31.34
C VAL A 369 -22.38 17.99 32.29
N ARG A 370 -22.15 17.92 33.61
CA ARG A 370 -23.05 18.52 34.62
C ARG A 370 -23.22 20.03 34.45
N TYR A 371 -22.16 20.74 34.08
CA TYR A 371 -22.17 22.20 33.90
C TYR A 371 -22.34 22.64 32.44
N ASN A 372 -22.63 21.70 31.52
CA ASN A 372 -22.76 21.95 30.08
C ASN A 372 -21.55 22.72 29.48
N LEU A 373 -20.35 22.35 29.93
CA LEU A 373 -19.08 22.92 29.48
C LEU A 373 -18.55 22.08 28.30
N LYS A 374 -18.13 22.75 27.23
CA LYS A 374 -17.46 22.11 26.08
C LYS A 374 -15.94 22.36 26.17
N LYS A 375 -15.16 21.47 25.56
CA LYS A 375 -13.70 21.63 25.43
C LYS A 375 -13.33 22.99 24.82
N LEU A 376 -14.07 23.45 23.81
CA LEU A 376 -13.88 24.75 23.16
C LEU A 376 -14.11 25.95 24.10
N ASP A 377 -14.96 25.81 25.11
CA ASP A 377 -15.18 26.87 26.10
C ASP A 377 -13.90 27.09 26.92
N ILE A 378 -13.16 26.03 27.27
CA ILE A 378 -11.89 26.13 27.99
C ILE A 378 -10.76 26.62 27.06
N VAL A 379 -10.71 26.14 25.81
CA VAL A 379 -9.72 26.59 24.81
C VAL A 379 -9.83 28.09 24.57
N SER A 380 -11.05 28.60 24.38
CA SER A 380 -11.27 30.02 24.15
C SER A 380 -10.93 30.88 25.37
N LEU A 381 -11.07 30.36 26.59
CA LEU A 381 -10.65 31.06 27.81
C LEU A 381 -9.13 31.13 27.94
N ASN A 382 -8.43 30.09 27.50
CA ASN A 382 -6.97 29.97 27.56
C ASN A 382 -6.25 30.84 26.49
N ASP A 383 -6.86 31.04 25.31
CA ASP A 383 -6.29 31.85 24.23
C ASP A 383 -6.76 33.33 24.32
N PRO A 384 -5.85 34.30 24.57
CA PRO A 384 -6.20 35.72 24.65
C PRO A 384 -6.87 36.27 23.38
N SER A 385 -6.61 35.68 22.21
CA SER A 385 -7.17 36.11 20.93
C SER A 385 -8.61 35.64 20.70
N GLN A 386 -9.05 34.60 21.40
CA GLN A 386 -10.40 34.05 21.33
C GLN A 386 -11.23 34.34 22.59
N ASN A 387 -10.58 34.73 23.69
CA ASN A 387 -11.23 35.04 24.95
C ASN A 387 -12.12 36.29 24.83
N LEU A 388 -13.44 36.07 24.85
CA LEU A 388 -14.45 37.13 24.74
C LEU A 388 -14.38 38.12 25.91
N ILE A 389 -13.98 37.67 27.10
CA ILE A 389 -13.81 38.51 28.30
C ILE A 389 -12.62 39.44 28.09
N TYR A 390 -11.50 38.93 27.56
CA TYR A 390 -10.33 39.75 27.26
C TYR A 390 -10.64 40.79 26.18
N LYS A 391 -11.34 40.41 25.10
CA LYS A 391 -11.80 41.35 24.06
C LYS A 391 -12.71 42.43 24.61
N ALA A 392 -13.70 42.05 25.42
CA ALA A 392 -14.62 42.99 26.03
C ALA A 392 -13.91 43.96 26.99
N LYS A 393 -13.00 43.45 27.84
CA LYS A 393 -12.17 44.30 28.70
C LYS A 393 -11.29 45.26 27.91
N LYS A 394 -10.65 44.77 26.84
CA LYS A 394 -9.83 45.59 25.95
C LYS A 394 -10.66 46.66 25.25
N ALA A 395 -11.86 46.32 24.75
CA ALA A 395 -12.78 47.27 24.14
C ALA A 395 -13.19 48.37 25.13
N ILE A 396 -13.52 48.02 26.37
CA ILE A 396 -13.86 48.99 27.42
C ILE A 396 -12.65 49.85 27.81
N CYS A 397 -11.45 49.28 27.90
CA CYS A 397 -10.25 50.02 28.28
C CYS A 397 -9.72 50.92 27.15
N GLN A 398 -9.95 50.56 25.87
CA GLN A 398 -9.50 51.32 24.70
C GLN A 398 -10.51 52.39 24.26
N SER A 399 -11.78 52.21 24.59
CA SER A 399 -12.80 53.23 24.34
C SER A 399 -12.87 54.20 25.51
N ASN A 400 -12.95 55.50 25.21
CA ASN A 400 -13.35 56.51 26.19
C ASN A 400 -14.87 56.40 26.47
N PHE A 401 -15.41 55.20 26.67
CA PHE A 401 -16.82 54.98 26.91
C PHE A 401 -17.16 55.54 28.31
N LYS A 402 -17.71 56.76 28.33
CA LYS A 402 -18.08 57.49 29.55
C LYS A 402 -19.36 56.89 30.15
N PHE A 403 -19.31 55.68 30.69
CA PHE A 403 -20.26 55.33 31.75
C PHE A 403 -19.79 56.01 33.04
N GLY A 404 -20.74 56.58 33.78
CA GLY A 404 -20.52 57.59 34.82
C GLY A 404 -19.35 57.30 35.77
N ARG A 405 -18.55 58.35 36.02
CA ARG A 405 -17.40 58.44 36.95
C ARG A 405 -17.74 58.20 38.45
N ASN A 406 -18.68 57.31 38.75
CA ASN A 406 -19.07 57.03 40.13
C ASN A 406 -18.56 55.67 40.65
N TYR A 407 -17.92 54.85 39.81
CA TYR A 407 -17.25 53.64 40.27
C TYR A 407 -15.90 53.49 39.55
N THR A 408 -14.83 53.43 40.34
CA THR A 408 -13.42 53.17 39.99
C THR A 408 -12.58 54.37 39.51
N SER A 409 -11.68 54.78 40.41
CA SER A 409 -10.47 55.54 40.17
C SER A 409 -9.48 54.72 39.31
N ASP A 410 -8.80 55.40 38.39
CA ASP A 410 -7.67 54.94 37.59
C ASP A 410 -7.90 53.74 36.66
N SER A 411 -8.41 54.06 35.47
CA SER A 411 -8.58 53.20 34.31
C SER A 411 -7.23 52.71 33.74
N LYS A 412 -6.62 51.70 34.37
CA LYS A 412 -5.60 50.88 33.70
C LYS A 412 -5.75 49.36 33.84
N ASN A 413 -6.67 48.81 34.61
CA ASN A 413 -7.04 47.38 34.55
C ASN A 413 -8.35 47.12 35.30
N ILE A 414 -9.45 46.86 34.58
CA ILE A 414 -10.72 46.41 35.22
C ILE A 414 -10.53 44.97 35.70
N ASN A 415 -10.74 44.72 36.99
CA ASN A 415 -10.59 43.38 37.58
C ASN A 415 -11.76 42.46 37.14
N ASP A 416 -11.58 41.14 37.17
CA ASP A 416 -12.61 40.18 36.74
C ASP A 416 -13.94 40.36 37.49
N LEU A 417 -13.88 40.60 38.80
CA LEU A 417 -15.04 40.86 39.65
C LEU A 417 -15.79 42.16 39.29
N GLU A 418 -15.06 43.21 38.92
CA GLU A 418 -15.66 44.50 38.53
C GLU A 418 -16.39 44.37 37.18
N PHE A 419 -15.82 43.63 36.24
CA PHE A 419 -16.42 43.36 34.94
C PHE A 419 -17.69 42.49 35.04
N ILE A 420 -17.67 41.47 35.92
CA ILE A 420 -18.85 40.63 36.20
C ILE A 420 -19.98 41.47 36.82
N ASN A 421 -19.66 42.35 37.78
CA ASN A 421 -20.65 43.23 38.41
C ASN A 421 -21.25 44.23 37.42
N LEU A 422 -20.46 44.77 36.48
CA LEU A 422 -20.94 45.66 35.43
C LEU A 422 -21.93 44.98 34.48
N LEU A 423 -21.73 43.70 34.16
CA LEU A 423 -22.59 42.96 33.23
C LEU A 423 -23.90 42.45 33.85
N ASN A 424 -23.95 42.36 35.18
CA ASN A 424 -25.14 41.96 35.95
C ASN A 424 -26.06 43.14 36.32
N LEU A 425 -25.65 44.40 36.05
CA LEU A 425 -26.53 45.56 36.20
C LEU A 425 -27.61 45.56 35.11
N GLU A 426 -28.88 45.58 35.49
CA GLU A 426 -30.03 45.57 34.56
C GLU A 426 -30.16 46.86 33.71
N LYS A 427 -29.34 47.90 33.94
CA LYS A 427 -29.54 49.25 33.40
C LYS A 427 -28.33 49.81 32.63
N SER A 428 -27.93 49.18 31.52
CA SER A 428 -26.95 49.79 30.60
C SER A 428 -27.08 49.30 29.14
N GLU A 429 -28.21 49.60 28.47
CA GLU A 429 -28.43 49.26 27.05
C GLU A 429 -27.33 49.80 26.11
N ASP A 430 -26.82 51.01 26.37
CA ASP A 430 -25.74 51.62 25.58
C ASP A 430 -24.40 50.86 25.70
N LEU A 431 -24.13 50.27 26.86
CA LEU A 431 -22.93 49.45 27.09
C LEU A 431 -23.07 48.09 26.40
N PHE A 432 -24.27 47.50 26.44
CA PHE A 432 -24.53 46.21 25.81
C PHE A 432 -24.46 46.30 24.30
N THR A 433 -25.08 47.30 23.68
CA THR A 433 -24.99 47.52 22.22
C THR A 433 -23.56 47.82 21.75
N PHE A 434 -22.79 48.56 22.55
CA PHE A 434 -21.36 48.80 22.28
C PHE A 434 -20.53 47.51 22.33
N LEU A 435 -20.69 46.72 23.40
CA LEU A 435 -19.98 45.45 23.55
C LEU A 435 -20.37 44.42 22.49
N GLU A 436 -21.64 44.34 22.11
CA GLU A 436 -22.11 43.46 21.04
C GLU A 436 -21.47 43.82 19.69
N LYS A 437 -21.29 45.12 19.42
CA LYS A 437 -20.66 45.62 18.19
C LYS A 437 -19.15 45.36 18.16
N GLU A 438 -18.45 45.56 19.27
CA GLU A 438 -16.98 45.43 19.35
C GLU A 438 -16.53 43.96 19.51
N VAL A 439 -17.29 43.13 20.21
CA VAL A 439 -16.96 41.72 20.45
C VAL A 439 -17.54 40.81 19.36
N GLY A 440 -18.60 41.25 18.66
CA GLY A 440 -19.25 40.49 17.60
C GLY A 440 -20.13 39.34 18.09
N SER A 441 -20.57 39.40 19.36
CA SER A 441 -21.36 38.36 20.04
C SER A 441 -22.44 38.99 20.93
N SER A 442 -23.61 38.36 21.05
CA SER A 442 -24.71 38.88 21.86
C SER A 442 -24.35 38.97 23.35
N ILE A 443 -24.94 39.93 24.07
CA ILE A 443 -24.69 40.11 25.51
C ILE A 443 -25.06 38.87 26.33
N ASN A 444 -26.09 38.14 25.89
CA ASN A 444 -26.50 36.88 26.51
C ASN A 444 -25.44 35.79 26.34
N SER A 445 -24.80 35.72 25.17
CA SER A 445 -23.68 34.79 24.95
C SER A 445 -22.45 35.16 25.79
N LEU A 446 -22.18 36.46 25.99
CA LEU A 446 -21.10 36.93 26.86
C LEU A 446 -21.38 36.63 28.34
N ARG A 447 -22.63 36.81 28.79
CA ARG A 447 -23.08 36.42 30.15
C ARG A 447 -22.99 34.92 30.38
N GLU A 448 -23.39 34.12 29.39
CA GLU A 448 -23.24 32.66 29.44
C GLU A 448 -21.76 32.27 29.53
N TYR A 449 -20.91 32.90 28.72
CA TYR A 449 -19.46 32.67 28.71
C TYR A 449 -18.80 32.98 30.06
N ILE A 450 -19.24 34.05 30.74
CA ILE A 450 -18.78 34.40 32.08
C ILE A 450 -19.23 33.38 33.12
N ARG A 451 -20.51 32.97 33.09
CA ARG A 451 -21.01 31.92 34.00
C ARG A 451 -20.24 30.61 33.83
N LYS A 452 -19.87 30.27 32.59
CA LYS A 452 -19.02 29.11 32.31
C LYS A 452 -17.62 29.29 32.88
N LYS A 453 -17.00 30.47 32.75
CA LYS A 453 -15.71 30.77 33.39
C LYS A 453 -15.78 30.64 34.92
N GLU A 454 -16.79 31.23 35.56
CA GLU A 454 -16.99 31.14 37.01
C GLU A 454 -17.16 29.69 37.47
N ALA A 455 -17.94 28.90 36.73
CA ALA A 455 -18.09 27.48 36.99
C ALA A 455 -16.76 26.72 36.81
N ILE A 456 -15.97 27.07 35.79
CA ILE A 456 -14.66 26.46 35.56
C ILE A 456 -13.71 26.79 36.73
N ASP A 457 -13.58 28.05 37.09
CA ASP A 457 -12.65 28.50 38.13
C ASP A 457 -13.04 27.93 39.50
N ARG A 458 -14.33 27.95 39.83
CA ARG A 458 -14.81 27.41 41.10
C ARG A 458 -14.65 25.90 41.18
N VAL A 459 -15.10 25.17 40.17
CA VAL A 459 -15.21 23.71 40.28
C VAL A 459 -13.89 23.02 39.91
N PHE A 460 -13.19 23.49 38.88
CA PHE A 460 -11.98 22.82 38.41
C PHE A 460 -10.73 23.34 39.12
N LEU A 461 -10.58 24.66 39.29
CA LEU A 461 -9.39 25.21 39.95
C LEU A 461 -9.49 25.11 41.48
N ASN A 462 -10.64 25.43 42.08
CA ASN A 462 -10.77 25.42 43.55
C ASN A 462 -11.21 24.06 44.12
N GLU A 463 -12.28 23.43 43.60
CA GLU A 463 -12.79 22.17 44.17
C GLU A 463 -11.94 20.95 43.76
N LEU A 464 -11.50 20.88 42.49
CA LEU A 464 -10.64 19.79 41.99
C LEU A 464 -9.13 20.10 42.09
N ASN A 465 -8.75 21.28 42.59
CA ASN A 465 -7.37 21.72 42.81
C ASN A 465 -6.47 21.64 41.54
N LEU A 466 -7.04 21.94 40.37
CA LEU A 466 -6.28 21.94 39.11
C LEU A 466 -5.53 23.27 38.94
N GLN A 467 -4.27 23.19 38.49
CA GLN A 467 -3.38 24.35 38.44
C GLN A 467 -3.77 25.46 37.44
N ASN A 468 -4.26 25.11 36.25
CA ASN A 468 -4.58 26.08 35.19
C ASN A 468 -5.50 25.47 34.11
N TYR A 469 -6.03 26.30 33.19
CA TYR A 469 -6.88 25.83 32.07
C TYR A 469 -6.19 24.81 31.16
N SER A 470 -4.88 24.92 30.96
CA SER A 470 -4.11 23.98 30.15
C SER A 470 -4.03 22.59 30.80
N HIS A 471 -3.99 22.53 32.12
CA HIS A 471 -4.03 21.28 32.90
C HIS A 471 -5.41 20.62 32.79
N ILE A 472 -6.50 21.40 32.76
CA ILE A 472 -7.84 20.85 32.51
C ILE A 472 -7.94 20.24 31.10
N LEU A 473 -7.45 20.96 30.08
CA LEU A 473 -7.42 20.47 28.70
C LEU A 473 -6.60 19.17 28.58
N PHE A 474 -5.46 19.12 29.27
CA PHE A 474 -4.62 17.94 29.34
C PHE A 474 -5.36 16.74 29.97
N ILE A 475 -6.03 16.93 31.12
CA ILE A 475 -6.76 15.84 31.81
C ILE A 475 -7.86 15.26 30.91
N LEU A 476 -8.49 16.07 30.06
CA LEU A 476 -9.51 15.58 29.13
C LEU A 476 -8.94 14.61 28.07
N GLU A 477 -7.70 14.82 27.68
CA GLU A 477 -6.96 14.01 26.70
C GLU A 477 -6.13 12.90 27.37
N PHE A 478 -6.02 12.89 28.69
CA PHE A 478 -5.12 12.01 29.43
C PHE A 478 -5.26 10.53 29.08
N ASP A 479 -6.50 10.02 29.02
CA ASP A 479 -6.75 8.61 28.69
C ASP A 479 -6.27 8.26 27.27
N GLU A 480 -6.42 9.18 26.32
CA GLU A 480 -5.95 9.01 24.95
C GLU A 480 -4.43 9.05 24.88
N ILE A 481 -3.81 9.98 25.60
CA ILE A 481 -2.35 10.13 25.69
C ILE A 481 -1.69 8.88 26.27
N ILE A 482 -2.21 8.38 27.40
CA ILE A 482 -1.68 7.18 28.07
C ILE A 482 -1.85 5.94 27.19
N ASN A 483 -3.00 5.79 26.52
CA ASN A 483 -3.23 4.69 25.60
C ASN A 483 -2.26 4.75 24.39
N GLU A 484 -2.04 5.92 23.80
CA GLU A 484 -1.10 6.08 22.69
C GLU A 484 0.36 5.85 23.11
N LEU A 485 0.74 6.26 24.33
CA LEU A 485 2.05 5.92 24.91
C LEU A 485 2.19 4.41 25.12
N ALA A 486 1.19 3.75 25.73
CA ALA A 486 1.18 2.31 25.95
C ALA A 486 1.29 1.53 24.63
N LYS A 487 0.51 1.90 23.62
CA LYS A 487 0.62 1.32 22.27
C LYS A 487 2.00 1.55 21.66
N GLY A 488 2.54 2.77 21.78
CA GLY A 488 3.88 3.11 21.30
C GLY A 488 4.95 2.18 21.87
N ILE A 489 4.94 1.98 23.20
CA ILE A 489 5.87 1.11 23.91
C ILE A 489 5.69 -0.36 23.49
N PHE A 490 4.45 -0.85 23.44
CA PHE A 490 4.16 -2.22 23.03
C PHE A 490 4.69 -2.50 21.61
N PHE A 491 4.38 -1.64 20.65
CA PHE A 491 4.83 -1.81 19.27
C PHE A 491 6.34 -1.61 19.12
N TYR A 492 6.96 -0.76 19.94
CA TYR A 492 8.41 -0.63 19.98
C TYR A 492 9.09 -1.93 20.43
N ILE A 493 8.63 -2.54 21.52
CA ILE A 493 9.16 -3.83 21.99
C ILE A 493 8.91 -4.92 20.94
N LEU A 494 7.70 -4.95 20.36
CA LEU A 494 7.38 -5.89 19.28
C LEU A 494 8.31 -5.71 18.07
N SER A 495 8.68 -4.47 17.72
CA SER A 495 9.57 -4.19 16.59
C SER A 495 10.92 -4.90 16.70
N LYS A 496 11.41 -5.09 17.94
CA LYS A 496 12.67 -5.78 18.23
C LYS A 496 12.57 -7.31 18.09
N ILE A 497 11.36 -7.86 18.12
CA ILE A 497 11.03 -9.30 17.96
C ILE A 497 10.69 -9.63 16.49
N LEU A 498 10.54 -8.60 15.62
CA LEU A 498 10.19 -8.77 14.21
C LEU A 498 11.36 -8.54 13.26
N ARG A 499 12.61 -8.50 13.73
CA ARG A 499 13.77 -8.16 12.89
C ARG A 499 13.97 -9.20 11.79
N GLN A 500 14.00 -10.48 12.17
CA GLN A 500 14.21 -11.58 11.21
C GLN A 500 13.02 -11.75 10.26
N LEU A 501 11.78 -11.60 10.75
CA LEU A 501 10.60 -11.63 9.89
C LEU A 501 10.66 -10.52 8.83
N SER A 502 11.09 -9.33 9.24
CA SER A 502 11.24 -8.18 8.33
C SER A 502 12.35 -8.40 7.31
N ARG A 503 13.50 -8.99 7.71
CA ARG A 503 14.57 -9.39 6.77
C ARG A 503 14.07 -10.38 5.72
N ILE A 504 13.25 -11.35 6.12
CA ILE A 504 12.64 -12.31 5.16
C ILE A 504 11.77 -11.55 4.15
N ILE A 505 10.87 -10.66 4.61
CA ILE A 505 10.01 -9.87 3.71
C ILE A 505 10.83 -8.97 2.78
N GLU A 506 11.89 -8.34 3.29
CA GLU A 506 12.80 -7.52 2.48
C GLU A 506 13.53 -8.35 1.42
N LEU A 507 13.89 -9.61 1.69
CA LEU A 507 14.44 -10.52 0.68
C LEU A 507 13.44 -10.84 -0.42
N TYR A 508 12.16 -11.05 -0.08
CA TYR A 508 11.09 -11.22 -1.07
C TYR A 508 11.01 -10.02 -2.02
N LEU A 509 11.04 -8.80 -1.48
CA LEU A 509 11.04 -7.57 -2.26
C LEU A 509 12.30 -7.46 -3.15
N LYS A 510 13.48 -7.67 -2.56
CA LYS A 510 14.77 -7.50 -3.23
C LYS A 510 14.93 -8.46 -4.42
N VAL A 511 14.58 -9.73 -4.25
CA VAL A 511 14.64 -10.71 -5.35
C VAL A 511 13.57 -10.43 -6.43
N SER A 512 12.40 -9.93 -6.04
CA SER A 512 11.34 -9.53 -7.00
C SER A 512 11.78 -8.34 -7.86
N ASN A 513 12.50 -7.38 -7.28
CA ASN A 513 13.06 -6.27 -8.03
C ASN A 513 14.22 -6.72 -8.94
N ASP A 514 15.07 -7.63 -8.48
CA ASP A 514 16.12 -8.26 -9.29
C ASP A 514 15.53 -8.97 -10.52
N ARG A 515 14.40 -9.67 -10.35
CA ARG A 515 13.64 -10.23 -11.48
C ARG A 515 13.27 -9.17 -12.52
N SER A 516 12.74 -8.03 -12.05
CA SER A 516 12.34 -6.94 -12.95
C SER A 516 13.53 -6.38 -13.73
N LEU A 517 14.70 -6.26 -13.09
CA LEU A 517 15.95 -5.87 -13.73
C LEU A 517 16.44 -6.91 -14.74
N PHE A 518 16.37 -8.20 -14.40
CA PHE A 518 16.77 -9.28 -15.31
C PHE A 518 15.87 -9.33 -16.56
N LEU A 519 14.56 -9.16 -16.40
CA LEU A 519 13.62 -9.07 -17.53
C LEU A 519 13.92 -7.88 -18.45
N LEU A 520 14.27 -6.72 -17.89
CA LEU A 520 14.71 -5.56 -18.67
C LEU A 520 16.02 -5.85 -19.43
N THR A 521 16.91 -6.62 -18.81
CA THR A 521 18.19 -7.00 -19.40
C THR A 521 18.01 -8.01 -20.53
N PHE A 522 17.18 -9.04 -20.35
CA PHE A 522 16.80 -9.97 -21.41
C PHE A 522 16.17 -9.24 -22.60
N LYS A 523 15.27 -8.27 -22.36
CA LYS A 523 14.73 -7.44 -23.45
C LYS A 523 15.81 -6.67 -24.22
N LYS A 524 16.87 -6.22 -23.56
CA LYS A 524 18.01 -5.56 -24.22
C LYS A 524 18.82 -6.57 -25.04
N ILE A 525 19.08 -7.76 -24.50
CA ILE A 525 19.82 -8.85 -25.16
C ILE A 525 19.10 -9.33 -26.43
N TYR A 526 17.81 -9.69 -26.35
CA TYR A 526 17.08 -10.27 -27.50
C TYR A 526 16.37 -9.24 -28.38
N GLY A 527 16.11 -8.03 -27.88
CA GLY A 527 15.32 -7.02 -28.57
C GLY A 527 16.12 -6.10 -29.51
N THR A 528 17.44 -6.21 -29.55
CA THR A 528 18.30 -5.41 -30.43
C THR A 528 18.94 -6.29 -31.50
N THR A 529 18.64 -6.00 -32.77
CA THR A 529 19.18 -6.72 -33.95
C THR A 529 20.70 -6.60 -34.10
N ASP A 530 21.33 -5.66 -33.37
CA ASP A 530 22.74 -5.30 -33.48
C ASP A 530 23.53 -5.40 -32.16
N SER A 531 23.07 -6.20 -31.17
CA SER A 531 23.91 -6.40 -29.97
C SER A 531 25.09 -7.33 -30.29
N GLU A 532 26.31 -6.78 -30.23
CA GLU A 532 27.53 -7.56 -30.37
C GLU A 532 27.60 -8.64 -29.27
N GLU A 533 28.08 -9.83 -29.59
CA GLU A 533 28.09 -11.01 -28.71
C GLU A 533 28.75 -10.74 -27.35
N TRP A 534 29.79 -9.88 -27.31
CA TRP A 534 30.44 -9.48 -26.06
C TRP A 534 29.55 -8.65 -25.13
N ILE A 535 28.58 -7.90 -25.66
CA ILE A 535 27.61 -7.12 -24.85
C ILE A 535 26.67 -8.08 -24.14
N ARG A 536 26.22 -9.14 -24.83
CA ARG A 536 25.40 -10.20 -24.25
C ARG A 536 26.15 -10.88 -23.10
N ILE A 537 27.38 -11.33 -23.36
CA ILE A 537 28.23 -11.98 -22.34
C ILE A 537 28.42 -11.04 -21.14
N LYS A 538 28.74 -9.77 -21.37
CA LYS A 538 28.90 -8.78 -20.29
C LYS A 538 27.64 -8.64 -19.43
N LEU A 539 26.46 -8.55 -20.05
CA LEU A 539 25.20 -8.42 -19.32
C LEU A 539 24.84 -9.70 -18.55
N GLU A 540 25.09 -10.88 -19.12
CA GLU A 540 24.91 -12.17 -18.43
C GLU A 540 25.84 -12.26 -17.20
N GLU A 541 27.11 -11.90 -17.34
CA GLU A 541 28.08 -11.86 -16.23
C GLU A 541 27.64 -10.90 -15.11
N LEU A 542 27.12 -9.72 -15.47
CA LEU A 542 26.60 -8.76 -14.48
C LEU A 542 25.38 -9.31 -13.73
N ILE A 543 24.49 -10.03 -14.42
CA ILE A 543 23.35 -10.71 -13.79
C ILE A 543 23.84 -11.77 -12.81
N ILE A 544 24.81 -12.61 -13.21
CA ILE A 544 25.33 -13.68 -12.36
C ILE A 544 26.09 -13.10 -11.16
N ALA A 545 26.90 -12.07 -11.35
CA ALA A 545 27.56 -11.36 -10.25
C ALA A 545 26.56 -10.82 -9.23
N ARG A 546 25.42 -10.28 -9.70
CA ARG A 546 24.32 -9.84 -8.84
C ARG A 546 23.63 -10.99 -8.12
N LEU A 547 23.42 -12.12 -8.79
CA LEU A 547 22.89 -13.34 -8.18
C LEU A 547 23.81 -13.90 -7.08
N ILE A 548 25.13 -13.86 -7.28
CA ILE A 548 26.10 -14.31 -6.27
C ILE A 548 25.99 -13.44 -5.01
N LYS A 549 25.90 -12.11 -5.16
CA LYS A 549 25.65 -11.21 -4.03
C LYS A 549 24.34 -11.56 -3.30
N ARG A 550 23.27 -11.90 -4.04
CA ARG A 550 22.00 -12.38 -3.45
C ARG A 550 22.15 -13.71 -2.72
N GLN A 551 22.91 -14.66 -3.27
CA GLN A 551 23.20 -15.93 -2.62
C GLN A 551 23.94 -15.70 -1.30
N GLU A 552 24.96 -14.84 -1.27
CA GLU A 552 25.71 -14.49 -0.06
C GLU A 552 24.80 -13.92 1.03
N GLU A 553 23.94 -12.96 0.68
CA GLU A 553 23.00 -12.33 1.59
C GLU A 553 21.97 -13.34 2.15
N ILE A 554 21.39 -14.17 1.28
CA ILE A 554 20.40 -15.18 1.68
C ILE A 554 21.04 -16.27 2.55
N VAL A 555 22.28 -16.68 2.27
CA VAL A 555 23.01 -17.65 3.11
C VAL A 555 23.14 -17.13 4.54
N VAL A 556 23.46 -15.85 4.71
CA VAL A 556 23.56 -15.22 6.04
C VAL A 556 22.20 -15.19 6.71
N VAL A 557 21.17 -14.63 6.05
CA VAL A 557 19.85 -14.42 6.67
C VAL A 557 19.15 -15.74 7.00
N PHE A 558 19.21 -16.76 6.13
CA PHE A 558 18.57 -18.06 6.39
C PHE A 558 19.45 -19.03 7.19
N ASN A 559 20.67 -18.63 7.55
CA ASN A 559 21.69 -19.50 8.15
C ASN A 559 21.87 -20.80 7.35
N ALA A 560 21.99 -20.67 6.02
CA ALA A 560 21.85 -21.75 5.06
C ALA A 560 23.19 -22.19 4.43
N SER A 561 24.29 -22.13 5.20
CA SER A 561 25.66 -22.37 4.71
C SER A 561 25.88 -23.71 4.00
N ASN A 562 25.06 -24.73 4.32
CA ASN A 562 25.13 -26.07 3.74
C ASN A 562 23.83 -26.46 3.00
N GLN A 563 22.98 -25.49 2.65
CA GLN A 563 21.66 -25.76 2.06
C GLN A 563 21.55 -25.10 0.67
N PRO A 564 22.25 -25.62 -0.34
CA PRO A 564 22.33 -24.97 -1.65
C PRO A 564 20.98 -24.85 -2.33
N PHE A 565 20.13 -25.87 -2.22
CA PHE A 565 18.81 -25.86 -2.82
C PHE A 565 17.84 -24.90 -2.11
N LEU A 566 17.98 -24.65 -0.81
CA LEU A 566 17.11 -23.69 -0.13
C LEU A 566 17.34 -22.27 -0.66
N VAL A 567 18.61 -21.86 -0.70
CA VAL A 567 19.02 -20.52 -1.16
C VAL A 567 18.65 -20.31 -2.62
N ASN A 568 19.08 -21.25 -3.48
CA ASN A 568 18.89 -21.14 -4.92
C ASN A 568 17.44 -21.40 -5.34
N GLY A 569 16.74 -22.29 -4.62
CA GLY A 569 15.31 -22.54 -4.83
C GLY A 569 14.44 -21.35 -4.44
N PHE A 570 14.80 -20.61 -3.37
CA PHE A 570 14.13 -19.36 -3.02
C PHE A 570 14.25 -18.33 -4.14
N ILE A 571 15.48 -18.08 -4.64
CA ILE A 571 15.71 -17.16 -5.75
C ILE A 571 14.91 -17.60 -6.98
N PHE A 572 15.04 -18.87 -7.37
CA PHE A 572 14.39 -19.42 -8.56
C PHE A 572 12.86 -19.35 -8.48
N ALA A 573 12.26 -19.63 -7.31
CA ALA A 573 10.83 -19.51 -7.09
C ALA A 573 10.30 -18.11 -7.37
N ARG A 574 11.03 -17.07 -6.93
CA ARG A 574 10.64 -15.68 -7.14
C ARG A 574 10.81 -15.23 -8.59
N LEU A 575 11.86 -15.68 -9.28
CA LEU A 575 12.04 -15.42 -10.71
C LEU A 575 10.91 -16.02 -11.55
N MET A 576 10.47 -17.24 -11.20
CA MET A 576 9.53 -18.05 -11.98
C MET A 576 8.06 -17.92 -11.56
N GLU A 577 7.75 -17.14 -10.51
CA GLU A 577 6.41 -17.04 -9.89
C GLU A 577 5.84 -18.40 -9.45
N LYS A 578 6.69 -19.24 -8.84
CA LYS A 578 6.31 -20.55 -8.30
C LYS A 578 6.45 -20.59 -6.77
N SER A 579 5.96 -21.66 -6.16
CA SER A 579 6.25 -21.94 -4.76
C SER A 579 7.72 -22.36 -4.56
N MET A 580 8.29 -22.03 -3.41
CA MET A 580 9.66 -22.39 -3.04
C MET A 580 9.88 -23.90 -3.08
N LYS A 581 8.90 -24.67 -2.61
CA LYS A 581 8.96 -26.14 -2.64
C LYS A 581 9.05 -26.68 -4.06
N SER A 582 8.19 -26.17 -4.96
CA SER A 582 8.23 -26.55 -6.38
C SER A 582 9.58 -26.18 -7.01
N ALA A 583 10.10 -24.98 -6.75
CA ALA A 583 11.38 -24.55 -7.30
C ALA A 583 12.56 -25.38 -6.79
N ILE A 584 12.54 -25.78 -5.51
CA ILE A 584 13.53 -26.70 -4.94
C ILE A 584 13.47 -28.06 -5.64
N ASP A 585 12.26 -28.57 -5.87
CA ASP A 585 12.06 -29.86 -6.53
C ASP A 585 12.50 -29.81 -8.00
N ASP A 586 12.23 -28.71 -8.71
CA ASP A 586 12.69 -28.47 -10.09
C ASP A 586 14.22 -28.51 -10.15
N LEU A 587 14.92 -27.77 -9.27
CA LEU A 587 16.40 -27.73 -9.23
C LEU A 587 17.03 -29.10 -8.89
N LYS A 588 16.35 -29.92 -8.08
CA LYS A 588 16.85 -31.25 -7.70
C LYS A 588 16.61 -32.30 -8.77
N ASN A 589 15.46 -32.23 -9.43
CA ASN A 589 14.95 -33.36 -10.22
C ASN A 589 15.11 -33.16 -11.73
N GLU A 590 15.15 -31.92 -12.21
CA GLU A 590 15.26 -31.64 -13.64
C GLU A 590 16.73 -31.63 -14.11
N PRO A 591 16.99 -31.98 -15.38
CA PRO A 591 18.31 -31.83 -15.99
C PRO A 591 18.79 -30.39 -15.89
N SER A 592 20.07 -30.21 -15.56
CA SER A 592 20.70 -28.90 -15.40
C SER A 592 21.26 -28.39 -16.74
N PRO A 593 20.93 -27.16 -17.15
CA PRO A 593 21.57 -26.48 -18.29
C PRO A 593 23.10 -26.49 -18.30
N ILE A 594 23.76 -26.65 -17.14
CA ILE A 594 25.23 -26.76 -17.07
C ILE A 594 25.74 -27.97 -17.88
N TYR A 595 24.94 -29.02 -18.01
CA TYR A 595 25.30 -30.27 -18.69
C TYR A 595 24.61 -30.46 -20.04
N GLU A 596 23.98 -29.42 -20.59
CA GLU A 596 23.11 -29.49 -21.79
C GLU A 596 23.81 -30.17 -22.99
N ASP A 597 25.12 -29.96 -23.15
CA ASP A 597 25.93 -30.56 -24.23
C ASP A 597 26.71 -31.83 -23.83
N ILE A 598 26.57 -32.30 -22.58
CA ILE A 598 27.32 -33.44 -22.05
C ILE A 598 26.39 -34.63 -21.82
N SER A 599 25.37 -34.45 -20.97
CA SER A 599 24.37 -35.47 -20.63
C SER A 599 23.28 -34.86 -19.74
N PRO A 600 22.05 -35.40 -19.74
CA PRO A 600 20.93 -34.87 -18.95
C PRO A 600 21.09 -35.22 -17.46
N LEU A 601 22.10 -34.64 -16.81
CA LEU A 601 22.42 -34.82 -15.40
C LEU A 601 21.71 -33.79 -14.53
N LYS A 602 21.41 -34.21 -13.31
CA LYS A 602 20.80 -33.38 -12.27
C LYS A 602 21.87 -32.72 -11.40
N LEU A 603 21.54 -31.61 -10.76
CA LEU A 603 22.39 -31.02 -9.72
C LEU A 603 22.46 -31.96 -8.52
N LYS A 604 23.66 -32.24 -8.01
CA LYS A 604 23.87 -32.99 -6.77
C LYS A 604 24.08 -32.01 -5.61
N SER A 605 23.30 -32.13 -4.54
CA SER A 605 23.43 -31.28 -3.33
C SER A 605 24.85 -31.24 -2.80
N ASP A 606 25.54 -32.38 -2.84
CA ASP A 606 26.79 -32.58 -2.11
C ASP A 606 27.98 -31.96 -2.84
N VAL A 607 27.79 -31.53 -4.09
CA VAL A 607 28.85 -31.02 -4.96
C VAL A 607 28.88 -29.49 -4.98
N PHE A 608 27.75 -28.83 -4.71
CA PHE A 608 27.60 -27.39 -4.91
C PHE A 608 27.44 -26.63 -3.60
N SER A 609 28.28 -25.61 -3.44
CA SER A 609 28.08 -24.58 -2.41
C SER A 609 26.78 -23.80 -2.68
N PRO A 610 26.07 -23.32 -1.64
CA PRO A 610 24.93 -22.43 -1.82
C PRO A 610 25.28 -21.15 -2.58
N ILE A 611 26.51 -20.66 -2.41
CA ILE A 611 27.09 -19.57 -3.19
C ILE A 611 27.91 -20.22 -4.31
N SER A 612 27.41 -20.13 -5.54
CA SER A 612 28.02 -20.79 -6.69
C SER A 612 27.66 -20.09 -7.97
N TYR A 613 28.70 -19.72 -8.73
CA TYR A 613 28.57 -19.21 -10.09
C TYR A 613 27.81 -20.19 -10.99
N CYS A 614 28.15 -21.48 -10.92
CA CYS A 614 27.54 -22.50 -11.78
C CYS A 614 26.03 -22.63 -11.54
N VAL A 615 25.60 -22.58 -10.27
CA VAL A 615 24.17 -22.62 -9.94
C VAL A 615 23.48 -21.31 -10.34
N GLY A 616 24.17 -20.16 -10.21
CA GLY A 616 23.69 -18.88 -10.73
C GLY A 616 23.42 -18.92 -12.24
N TYR A 617 24.37 -19.47 -13.01
CA TYR A 617 24.21 -19.69 -14.45
C TYR A 617 23.02 -20.61 -14.77
N ASP A 618 22.89 -21.73 -14.05
CA ASP A 618 21.77 -22.68 -14.20
C ASP A 618 20.40 -22.00 -14.03
N ILE A 619 20.25 -21.21 -12.96
CA ILE A 619 19.03 -20.45 -12.67
C ILE A 619 18.70 -19.49 -13.81
N ILE A 620 19.70 -18.77 -14.33
CA ILE A 620 19.49 -17.79 -15.40
C ILE A 620 19.06 -18.46 -16.70
N LYS A 621 19.69 -19.58 -17.09
CA LYS A 621 19.30 -20.31 -18.31
C LYS A 621 17.90 -20.93 -18.20
N ARG A 622 17.53 -21.45 -17.03
CA ARG A 622 16.14 -21.88 -16.77
C ARG A 622 15.15 -20.71 -16.82
N PHE A 623 15.53 -19.55 -16.33
CA PHE A 623 14.67 -18.37 -16.35
C PHE A 623 14.53 -17.77 -17.75
N GLU A 624 15.60 -17.77 -18.54
CA GLU A 624 15.62 -17.38 -19.97
C GLU A 624 14.64 -18.25 -20.77
N THR A 625 14.77 -19.57 -20.69
CA THR A 625 13.90 -20.52 -21.39
C THR A 625 12.43 -20.42 -20.95
N PHE A 626 12.19 -20.18 -19.66
CA PHE A 626 10.84 -19.91 -19.15
C PHE A 626 10.21 -18.64 -19.74
N GLU A 627 11.00 -17.56 -19.85
CA GLU A 627 10.52 -16.30 -20.41
C GLU A 627 10.25 -16.39 -21.91
N GLU A 628 11.09 -17.11 -22.66
CA GLU A 628 10.85 -17.43 -24.06
C GLU A 628 9.53 -18.20 -24.23
N PHE A 629 9.31 -19.24 -23.40
CA PHE A 629 8.07 -19.99 -23.40
C PHE A 629 6.87 -19.08 -23.08
N ARG A 630 6.97 -18.24 -22.05
CA ARG A 630 5.90 -17.31 -21.63
C ARG A 630 5.55 -16.32 -22.74
N ILE A 631 6.54 -15.75 -23.42
CA ILE A 631 6.32 -14.84 -24.55
C ILE A 631 5.57 -15.57 -25.67
N SER A 632 6.01 -16.78 -26.03
CA SER A 632 5.36 -17.58 -27.07
C SER A 632 3.89 -17.93 -26.74
N GLU A 633 3.61 -18.26 -25.48
CA GLU A 633 2.27 -18.57 -24.98
C GLU A 633 1.35 -17.35 -25.04
N VAL A 634 1.84 -16.17 -24.61
CA VAL A 634 1.10 -14.91 -24.71
C VAL A 634 0.79 -14.55 -26.17
N GLU A 635 1.75 -14.74 -27.08
CA GLU A 635 1.52 -14.51 -28.51
C GLU A 635 0.46 -15.44 -29.10
N GLN A 636 0.43 -16.71 -28.70
CA GLN A 636 -0.61 -17.66 -29.10
C GLN A 636 -1.99 -17.20 -28.61
N ILE A 637 -2.12 -16.84 -27.33
CA ILE A 637 -3.38 -16.33 -26.75
C ILE A 637 -3.86 -15.07 -27.48
N VAL A 638 -2.95 -14.16 -27.82
CA VAL A 638 -3.30 -12.94 -28.58
C VAL A 638 -3.76 -13.28 -30.00
N LYS A 639 -3.12 -14.25 -30.67
CA LYS A 639 -3.53 -14.73 -32.00
C LYS A 639 -4.91 -15.40 -31.95
N GLU A 640 -5.19 -16.23 -30.94
CA GLU A 640 -6.49 -16.86 -30.74
C GLU A 640 -7.61 -15.84 -30.48
N LYS A 641 -7.38 -14.88 -29.59
CA LYS A 641 -8.35 -13.80 -29.33
C LYS A 641 -8.62 -12.93 -30.56
N LYS A 642 -7.63 -12.74 -31.44
CA LYS A 642 -7.83 -12.06 -32.73
C LYS A 642 -8.70 -12.90 -33.68
N LYS A 643 -8.42 -14.20 -33.82
CA LYS A 643 -9.25 -15.12 -34.62
C LYS A 643 -10.70 -15.16 -34.13
N GLU A 644 -10.94 -15.26 -32.82
CA GLU A 644 -12.31 -15.23 -32.27
C GLU A 644 -13.05 -13.92 -32.58
N LYS A 645 -12.35 -12.78 -32.54
CA LYS A 645 -12.95 -11.49 -32.91
C LYS A 645 -13.28 -11.42 -34.40
N GLU A 646 -12.40 -11.94 -35.26
CA GLU A 646 -12.63 -12.03 -36.70
C GLU A 646 -13.81 -12.95 -37.03
N GLU A 647 -13.91 -14.11 -36.39
CA GLU A 647 -15.04 -15.04 -36.54
C GLU A 647 -16.36 -14.41 -36.06
N LYS A 648 -16.36 -13.71 -34.92
CA LYS A 648 -17.53 -12.97 -34.44
C LYS A 648 -17.94 -11.88 -35.43
N ALA A 649 -16.98 -11.13 -35.97
CA ALA A 649 -17.26 -10.10 -36.97
C ALA A 649 -17.82 -10.71 -38.27
N GLN A 650 -17.32 -11.87 -38.69
CA GLN A 650 -17.80 -12.56 -39.89
C GLN A 650 -19.22 -13.11 -39.72
N ARG A 651 -19.52 -13.75 -38.58
CA ARG A 651 -20.89 -14.20 -38.25
C ARG A 651 -21.88 -13.04 -38.19
N LEU A 652 -21.44 -11.86 -37.70
CA LEU A 652 -22.27 -10.66 -37.64
C LEU A 652 -22.55 -10.09 -39.05
N ARG A 653 -21.59 -10.18 -39.98
CA ARG A 653 -21.80 -9.83 -41.40
C ARG A 653 -22.77 -10.79 -42.10
N GLU A 654 -22.62 -12.11 -41.89
CA GLU A 654 -23.53 -13.12 -42.46
C GLU A 654 -24.98 -12.93 -41.95
N GLN A 655 -25.15 -12.55 -40.68
CA GLN A 655 -26.47 -12.19 -40.13
C GLN A 655 -27.04 -10.89 -40.72
N GLN A 656 -26.20 -9.92 -41.08
CA GLN A 656 -26.63 -8.68 -41.73
C GLN A 656 -27.08 -8.93 -43.18
N GLU A 657 -26.40 -9.80 -43.92
CA GLU A 657 -26.75 -10.19 -45.30
C GLU A 657 -28.18 -10.75 -45.38
N LEU A 658 -28.53 -11.68 -44.49
CA LEU A 658 -29.88 -12.27 -44.38
C LEU A 658 -30.98 -11.24 -44.07
N ASN A 659 -30.65 -10.11 -43.43
CA ASN A 659 -31.64 -9.11 -43.02
C ASN A 659 -32.01 -8.10 -44.13
N THR A 660 -31.12 -7.85 -45.10
CA THR A 660 -31.33 -6.80 -46.13
C THR A 660 -32.54 -7.06 -47.05
N LEU A 661 -32.87 -8.33 -47.34
CA LEU A 661 -33.98 -8.72 -48.24
C LEU A 661 -35.32 -8.97 -47.50
N ASN A 662 -35.27 -9.26 -46.20
CA ASN A 662 -36.44 -9.66 -45.41
C ASN A 662 -37.53 -8.60 -45.37
N TRP A 663 -37.15 -7.32 -45.22
CA TRP A 663 -38.13 -6.24 -45.10
C TRP A 663 -38.90 -6.05 -46.42
N VAL A 664 -38.20 -6.01 -47.56
CA VAL A 664 -38.84 -5.76 -48.85
C VAL A 664 -39.73 -6.94 -49.26
N GLU A 665 -39.31 -8.18 -48.95
CA GLU A 665 -40.14 -9.38 -49.15
C GLU A 665 -41.44 -9.31 -48.35
N ARG A 666 -41.36 -8.98 -47.05
CA ARG A 666 -42.55 -8.82 -46.18
C ARG A 666 -43.45 -7.70 -46.65
N ARG A 667 -42.89 -6.57 -47.11
CA ARG A 667 -43.66 -5.43 -47.61
C ARG A 667 -44.43 -5.79 -48.88
N ILE A 668 -43.77 -6.42 -49.85
CA ILE A 668 -44.39 -6.86 -51.12
C ILE A 668 -45.49 -7.89 -50.85
N THR A 669 -45.16 -8.94 -50.10
CA THR A 669 -46.09 -10.05 -49.81
C THR A 669 -47.29 -9.55 -49.00
N GLY A 670 -47.03 -8.73 -47.97
CA GLY A 670 -48.06 -8.13 -47.14
C GLY A 670 -49.01 -7.22 -47.93
N SER A 671 -48.49 -6.35 -48.80
CA SER A 671 -49.32 -5.48 -49.63
C SER A 671 -50.15 -6.25 -50.66
N LEU A 672 -49.54 -7.18 -51.40
CA LEU A 672 -50.23 -7.93 -52.46
C LEU A 672 -51.21 -8.99 -51.94
N MET A 673 -51.03 -9.51 -50.73
CA MET A 673 -52.01 -10.41 -50.10
C MET A 673 -53.20 -9.64 -49.52
N ARG A 674 -52.95 -8.49 -48.87
CA ARG A 674 -53.99 -7.74 -48.14
C ARG A 674 -54.89 -6.88 -49.03
N ILE A 675 -54.49 -6.56 -50.25
CA ILE A 675 -55.27 -5.66 -51.12
C ILE A 675 -56.70 -6.13 -51.41
N ASN A 676 -56.94 -7.43 -51.31
CA ASN A 676 -58.26 -8.04 -51.54
C ASN A 676 -59.00 -8.37 -50.23
N SER A 677 -58.48 -8.03 -49.05
CA SER A 677 -59.13 -8.30 -47.76
C SER A 677 -60.25 -7.30 -47.47
N PRO A 678 -61.41 -7.73 -46.92
CA PRO A 678 -62.52 -6.84 -46.59
C PRO A 678 -62.12 -5.85 -45.48
N GLY A 679 -62.53 -4.58 -45.61
CA GLY A 679 -62.32 -3.53 -44.60
C GLY A 679 -60.98 -2.77 -44.66
N ILE A 680 -60.09 -3.08 -45.62
CA ILE A 680 -58.81 -2.37 -45.78
C ILE A 680 -58.93 -1.25 -46.80
N ASN A 681 -58.44 -0.06 -46.47
CA ASN A 681 -58.30 1.04 -47.43
C ASN A 681 -57.09 0.78 -48.35
N PRO A 682 -57.30 0.58 -49.68
CA PRO A 682 -56.20 0.26 -50.61
C PRO A 682 -55.10 1.33 -50.62
N ASN A 683 -55.43 2.59 -50.35
CA ASN A 683 -54.47 3.71 -50.32
C ASN A 683 -53.34 3.50 -49.30
N GLN A 684 -53.58 2.72 -48.23
CA GLN A 684 -52.56 2.42 -47.21
C GLN A 684 -51.54 1.36 -47.65
N LEU A 685 -51.83 0.61 -48.72
CA LEU A 685 -50.97 -0.47 -49.21
C LEU A 685 -50.02 -0.03 -50.33
N TYR A 686 -50.32 1.09 -51.00
CA TYR A 686 -49.45 1.72 -51.97
C TYR A 686 -48.14 2.20 -51.33
N TRP A 687 -47.10 2.24 -52.14
CA TRP A 687 -45.76 2.62 -51.76
C TRP A 687 -45.70 4.08 -51.27
N GLN A 688 -45.22 4.26 -50.04
CA GLN A 688 -45.12 5.57 -49.40
C GLN A 688 -43.67 6.10 -49.39
N ASP A 689 -43.49 7.38 -49.09
CA ASP A 689 -42.15 7.98 -48.95
C ASP A 689 -41.30 7.28 -47.87
N LYS A 690 -41.95 6.81 -46.79
CA LYS A 690 -41.30 6.01 -45.74
C LYS A 690 -40.77 4.67 -46.28
N ASP A 691 -41.51 4.03 -47.20
CA ASP A 691 -41.09 2.77 -47.82
C ASP A 691 -39.88 3.01 -48.74
N THR A 692 -39.87 4.12 -49.47
CA THR A 692 -38.73 4.52 -50.31
C THR A 692 -37.46 4.69 -49.48
N LYS A 693 -37.55 5.36 -48.33
CA LYS A 693 -36.39 5.56 -47.44
C LYS A 693 -35.85 4.23 -46.91
N ILE A 694 -36.71 3.37 -46.39
CA ILE A 694 -36.30 2.06 -45.83
C ILE A 694 -35.76 1.14 -46.92
N ALA A 695 -36.36 1.14 -48.12
CA ALA A 695 -35.86 0.37 -49.26
C ALA A 695 -34.48 0.88 -49.72
N THR A 696 -34.29 2.21 -49.77
CA THR A 696 -33.01 2.83 -50.14
C THR A 696 -31.90 2.39 -49.21
N ASP A 697 -32.14 2.43 -47.89
CA ASP A 697 -31.16 2.03 -46.89
C ASP A 697 -30.80 0.54 -47.03
N ASN A 698 -31.80 -0.33 -47.24
CA ASN A 698 -31.55 -1.76 -47.45
C ASN A 698 -30.81 -2.06 -48.76
N ILE A 699 -31.16 -1.38 -49.87
CA ILE A 699 -30.49 -1.54 -51.17
C ILE A 699 -29.03 -1.05 -51.08
N LYS A 700 -28.80 0.07 -50.39
CA LYS A 700 -27.45 0.59 -50.14
C LYS A 700 -26.63 -0.42 -49.36
N LEU A 701 -27.14 -0.90 -48.21
CA LEU A 701 -26.46 -1.91 -47.40
C LEU A 701 -26.19 -3.20 -48.21
N HIS A 702 -27.12 -3.61 -49.07
CA HIS A 702 -26.93 -4.77 -49.96
C HIS A 702 -25.84 -4.55 -51.02
N SER A 703 -25.61 -3.31 -51.47
CA SER A 703 -24.53 -2.98 -52.40
C SER A 703 -23.12 -2.99 -51.76
N GLU A 704 -23.03 -3.01 -50.44
CA GLU A 704 -21.78 -3.10 -49.66
C GLU A 704 -21.31 -4.54 -49.44
N LEU A 705 -22.08 -5.52 -49.91
CA LEU A 705 -21.72 -6.94 -49.83
C LEU A 705 -20.55 -7.28 -50.77
N LYS A 706 -19.97 -8.48 -50.62
CA LYS A 706 -18.85 -8.93 -51.47
C LYS A 706 -19.35 -9.17 -52.91
N GLY A 707 -18.94 -8.32 -53.85
CA GLY A 707 -19.26 -8.43 -55.27
C GLY A 707 -19.12 -7.10 -56.00
N GLU A 708 -19.40 -7.08 -57.31
CA GLU A 708 -19.51 -5.82 -58.04
C GLU A 708 -20.79 -5.08 -57.62
N PRO A 709 -20.73 -3.79 -57.22
CA PRO A 709 -21.89 -3.06 -56.72
C PRO A 709 -23.08 -3.04 -57.70
N ALA A 710 -22.82 -2.94 -59.00
CA ALA A 710 -23.84 -2.97 -60.04
C ALA A 710 -24.57 -4.33 -60.12
N GLU A 711 -23.84 -5.43 -59.93
CA GLU A 711 -24.43 -6.77 -59.88
C GLU A 711 -25.28 -6.94 -58.62
N LEU A 712 -24.83 -6.43 -57.47
CA LEU A 712 -25.58 -6.50 -56.20
C LEU A 712 -26.88 -5.68 -56.26
N PHE A 713 -26.85 -4.49 -56.87
CA PHE A 713 -28.08 -3.74 -57.16
C PHE A 713 -29.04 -4.55 -58.06
N THR A 714 -28.49 -5.28 -59.03
CA THR A 714 -29.25 -6.13 -59.95
C THR A 714 -29.87 -7.33 -59.23
N GLN A 715 -29.12 -7.97 -58.35
CA GLN A 715 -29.62 -9.08 -57.54
C GLN A 715 -30.79 -8.64 -56.65
N PHE A 716 -30.64 -7.52 -55.93
CA PHE A 716 -31.73 -6.99 -55.08
C PHE A 716 -32.99 -6.69 -55.91
N PHE A 717 -32.83 -6.04 -57.07
CA PHE A 717 -33.97 -5.68 -57.92
C PHE A 717 -34.63 -6.93 -58.55
N ASN A 718 -33.84 -7.90 -59.02
CA ASN A 718 -34.36 -9.17 -59.52
C ASN A 718 -35.18 -9.91 -58.45
N PHE A 719 -34.65 -10.03 -57.23
CA PHE A 719 -35.35 -10.66 -56.11
C PHE A 719 -36.72 -10.01 -55.86
N VAL A 720 -36.78 -8.68 -55.84
CA VAL A 720 -38.03 -7.93 -55.67
C VAL A 720 -39.02 -8.22 -56.81
N VAL A 721 -38.56 -8.22 -58.05
CA VAL A 721 -39.41 -8.49 -59.22
C VAL A 721 -39.95 -9.93 -59.20
N GLU A 722 -39.13 -10.91 -58.80
CA GLU A 722 -39.57 -12.30 -58.62
C GLU A 722 -40.66 -12.42 -57.55
N LYS A 723 -40.50 -11.74 -56.40
CA LYS A 723 -41.50 -11.76 -55.32
C LYS A 723 -42.82 -11.09 -55.74
N ILE A 724 -42.76 -10.03 -56.54
CA ILE A 724 -43.98 -9.43 -57.14
C ILE A 724 -44.62 -10.42 -58.11
N LYS A 725 -43.83 -11.07 -58.99
CA LYS A 725 -44.30 -12.02 -60.00
C LYS A 725 -45.06 -13.20 -59.38
N ILE A 726 -44.56 -13.76 -58.28
CA ILE A 726 -45.22 -14.86 -57.54
C ILE A 726 -46.63 -14.44 -57.10
N ASN A 727 -46.82 -13.19 -56.68
CA ASN A 727 -48.06 -12.70 -56.08
C ASN A 727 -49.00 -11.98 -57.07
N ALA A 728 -48.54 -11.70 -58.30
CA ALA A 728 -49.26 -11.01 -59.37
C ALA A 728 -48.96 -11.62 -60.74
N LEU A 729 -49.42 -12.86 -60.96
CA LEU A 729 -49.10 -13.71 -62.13
C LEU A 729 -49.47 -13.11 -63.49
N GLU A 730 -50.47 -12.23 -63.55
CA GLU A 730 -51.02 -11.67 -64.79
C GLU A 730 -50.27 -10.41 -65.29
N MET A 731 -49.29 -9.90 -64.53
CA MET A 731 -48.57 -8.67 -64.87
C MET A 731 -47.31 -8.94 -65.71
N LYS A 732 -47.14 -8.19 -66.81
CA LYS A 732 -45.87 -8.14 -67.55
C LYS A 732 -44.82 -7.37 -66.74
N LEU A 733 -43.91 -8.09 -66.11
CA LEU A 733 -42.78 -7.55 -65.35
C LEU A 733 -41.49 -7.58 -66.20
N PRO A 734 -40.51 -6.70 -65.92
CA PRO A 734 -39.25 -6.67 -66.67
C PRO A 734 -38.44 -7.96 -66.46
N ASN A 735 -37.85 -8.46 -67.54
CA ASN A 735 -36.94 -9.61 -67.53
C ASN A 735 -35.58 -9.21 -66.94
N SER A 736 -34.76 -10.18 -66.53
CA SER A 736 -33.41 -9.96 -65.98
C SER A 736 -32.54 -9.06 -66.87
N GLU A 737 -32.53 -9.28 -68.18
CA GLU A 737 -31.79 -8.45 -69.15
C GLU A 737 -32.21 -6.97 -69.11
N LYS A 738 -33.52 -6.70 -69.01
CA LYS A 738 -34.04 -5.34 -68.89
C LYS A 738 -33.71 -4.71 -67.54
N ILE A 739 -33.63 -5.50 -66.47
CA ILE A 739 -33.25 -5.02 -65.14
C ILE A 739 -31.77 -4.62 -65.13
N ILE A 740 -30.90 -5.44 -65.73
CA ILE A 740 -29.48 -5.14 -65.92
C ILE A 740 -29.31 -3.84 -66.72
N GLU A 741 -30.00 -3.71 -67.86
CA GLU A 741 -29.95 -2.50 -68.69
C GLU A 741 -30.41 -1.26 -67.91
N VAL A 742 -31.50 -1.38 -67.14
CA VAL A 742 -32.01 -0.29 -66.29
C VAL A 742 -31.00 0.14 -65.24
N ILE A 743 -30.37 -0.81 -64.55
CA ILE A 743 -29.42 -0.50 -63.48
C ILE A 743 -28.14 0.07 -64.06
N ASN A 744 -27.62 -0.50 -65.14
CA ASN A 744 -26.45 0.03 -65.83
C ASN A 744 -26.69 1.46 -66.29
N ASN A 745 -27.88 1.78 -66.81
CA ASN A 745 -28.24 3.15 -67.18
C ASN A 745 -28.33 4.10 -65.97
N ILE A 746 -28.81 3.64 -64.80
CA ILE A 746 -28.86 4.45 -63.57
C ILE A 746 -27.45 4.73 -63.06
N VAL A 747 -26.64 3.67 -62.94
CA VAL A 747 -25.25 3.72 -62.49
C VAL A 747 -24.45 4.64 -63.41
N GLU A 748 -24.55 4.44 -64.73
CA GLU A 748 -23.84 5.25 -65.72
C GLU A 748 -24.25 6.71 -65.64
N LYS A 749 -25.55 7.01 -65.56
CA LYS A 749 -26.02 8.40 -65.45
C LYS A 749 -25.52 9.10 -64.19
N ILE A 750 -25.48 8.41 -63.04
CA ILE A 750 -25.05 9.00 -61.76
C ILE A 750 -23.53 9.19 -61.74
N ILE A 751 -22.77 8.21 -62.19
CA ILE A 751 -21.30 8.33 -62.24
C ILE A 751 -20.88 9.38 -63.29
N THR A 752 -21.57 9.47 -64.44
CA THR A 752 -21.32 10.49 -65.47
C THR A 752 -21.53 11.91 -64.92
N LYS A 753 -22.50 12.13 -64.01
CA LYS A 753 -22.66 13.46 -63.36
C LYS A 753 -21.42 13.88 -62.58
N ARG A 754 -20.69 12.94 -61.99
CA ARG A 754 -19.43 13.21 -61.26
C ARG A 754 -18.26 13.39 -62.24
N LEU A 755 -18.11 12.45 -63.17
CA LEU A 755 -16.91 12.36 -64.01
C LEU A 755 -16.94 13.29 -65.24
N GLY A 756 -18.11 13.74 -65.68
CA GLY A 756 -18.26 14.56 -66.89
C GLY A 756 -18.05 13.81 -68.21
N HIS A 757 -17.76 12.50 -68.17
CA HIS A 757 -17.63 11.60 -69.31
C HIS A 757 -18.27 10.23 -69.03
N SER A 758 -18.44 9.40 -70.05
CA SER A 758 -18.94 8.03 -69.87
C SER A 758 -17.92 7.20 -69.05
N PRO A 759 -18.37 6.51 -67.99
CA PRO A 759 -17.48 5.81 -67.05
C PRO A 759 -16.94 4.49 -67.59
N THR A 760 -15.66 4.24 -67.33
CA THR A 760 -14.99 2.97 -67.63
C THR A 760 -15.46 1.84 -66.70
N PRO A 761 -15.22 0.55 -67.07
CA PRO A 761 -15.61 -0.59 -66.24
C PRO A 761 -15.00 -0.57 -64.82
N GLU A 762 -13.77 -0.09 -64.67
CA GLU A 762 -13.12 0.04 -63.36
C GLU A 762 -13.74 1.16 -62.51
N GLU A 763 -14.12 2.27 -63.13
CA GLU A 763 -14.83 3.36 -62.44
C GLU A 763 -16.24 2.95 -62.01
N LYS A 764 -16.90 2.05 -62.77
CA LYS A 764 -18.17 1.43 -62.37
C LYS A 764 -18.03 0.49 -61.17
N ARG A 765 -16.82 -0.02 -60.86
CA ARG A 765 -16.55 -0.83 -59.66
C ARG A 765 -16.33 0.03 -58.41
N ASN A 766 -15.80 1.24 -58.57
CA ASN A 766 -15.47 2.16 -57.46
C ASN A 766 -16.58 3.21 -57.21
N ILE A 767 -17.80 2.75 -56.90
CA ILE A 767 -18.94 3.61 -56.57
C ILE A 767 -18.82 4.14 -55.14
N LEU A 768 -18.84 5.47 -54.98
CA LEU A 768 -18.75 6.16 -53.69
C LEU A 768 -20.05 6.02 -52.88
N ASP A 769 -19.95 6.21 -51.57
CA ASP A 769 -21.06 6.01 -50.62
C ASP A 769 -22.31 6.88 -50.94
N GLY A 770 -22.09 8.14 -51.30
CA GLY A 770 -23.17 9.05 -51.71
C GLY A 770 -23.83 8.64 -53.04
N GLU A 771 -23.07 8.07 -53.97
CA GLU A 771 -23.57 7.57 -55.25
C GLU A 771 -24.37 6.28 -55.05
N ARG A 772 -23.91 5.38 -54.17
CA ARG A 772 -24.66 4.18 -53.78
C ARG A 772 -26.03 4.54 -53.23
N TYR A 773 -26.11 5.58 -52.40
CA TYR A 773 -27.38 6.08 -51.89
C TYR A 773 -28.29 6.64 -53.00
N GLU A 774 -27.76 7.45 -53.92
CA GLU A 774 -28.55 8.01 -55.04
C GLU A 774 -29.05 6.91 -56.00
N ILE A 775 -28.19 5.92 -56.31
CA ILE A 775 -28.54 4.74 -57.12
C ILE A 775 -29.63 3.93 -56.41
N ALA A 776 -29.43 3.61 -55.13
CA ALA A 776 -30.38 2.86 -54.31
C ALA A 776 -31.76 3.56 -54.26
N ASN A 777 -31.79 4.88 -54.13
CA ASN A 777 -33.03 5.66 -54.10
C ASN A 777 -33.78 5.59 -55.44
N GLN A 778 -33.07 5.72 -56.57
CA GLN A 778 -33.69 5.57 -57.89
C GLN A 778 -34.25 4.15 -58.12
N ILE A 779 -33.57 3.13 -57.62
CA ILE A 779 -34.05 1.75 -57.68
C ILE A 779 -35.28 1.56 -56.78
N ALA A 780 -35.25 2.07 -55.54
CA ALA A 780 -36.37 2.02 -54.59
C ALA A 780 -37.64 2.65 -55.18
N LEU A 781 -37.53 3.83 -55.80
CA LEU A 781 -38.65 4.49 -56.47
C LEU A 781 -39.23 3.67 -57.64
N ARG A 782 -38.37 2.99 -58.41
CA ARG A 782 -38.82 2.11 -59.50
C ARG A 782 -39.51 0.86 -58.98
N ILE A 783 -38.99 0.26 -57.90
CA ILE A 783 -39.62 -0.85 -57.19
C ILE A 783 -41.02 -0.45 -56.71
N GLY A 784 -41.15 0.71 -56.05
CA GLY A 784 -42.43 1.22 -55.57
C GLY A 784 -43.46 1.35 -56.69
N ARG A 785 -43.07 1.95 -57.82
CA ARG A 785 -43.94 2.07 -59.02
C ARG A 785 -44.36 0.71 -59.59
N LEU A 786 -43.47 -0.29 -59.56
CA LEU A 786 -43.80 -1.64 -60.02
C LEU A 786 -44.78 -2.33 -59.08
N LEU A 787 -44.56 -2.20 -57.77
CA LEU A 787 -45.46 -2.75 -56.75
C LEU A 787 -46.85 -2.09 -56.82
N ASP A 788 -46.91 -0.76 -56.94
CA ASP A 788 -48.17 -0.01 -57.05
C ASP A 788 -48.98 -0.40 -58.29
N LYS A 789 -48.29 -0.61 -59.42
CA LYS A 789 -48.93 -1.14 -60.63
C LYS A 789 -49.48 -2.55 -60.42
N ALA A 790 -48.72 -3.42 -59.74
CA ALA A 790 -49.15 -4.78 -59.42
C ALA A 790 -50.35 -4.79 -58.46
N LEU A 791 -50.35 -3.90 -57.47
CA LEU A 791 -51.45 -3.69 -56.53
C LEU A 791 -52.70 -3.21 -57.28
N TYR A 792 -52.57 -2.18 -58.12
CA TYR A 792 -53.67 -1.66 -58.92
C TYR A 792 -54.25 -2.71 -59.87
N SER A 793 -53.41 -3.49 -60.56
CA SER A 793 -53.89 -4.55 -61.45
C SER A 793 -54.65 -5.63 -60.68
N LYS A 794 -54.16 -6.02 -59.50
CA LYS A 794 -54.77 -7.06 -58.65
C LYS A 794 -56.08 -6.58 -58.00
N PHE A 795 -56.18 -5.30 -57.66
CA PHE A 795 -57.41 -4.68 -57.18
C PHE A 795 -58.47 -4.59 -58.30
N LYS A 796 -58.05 -4.18 -59.52
CA LYS A 796 -58.94 -4.06 -60.68
C LYS A 796 -59.43 -5.39 -61.21
N SER A 797 -58.61 -6.45 -61.17
CA SER A 797 -59.06 -7.79 -61.56
C SER A 797 -60.15 -8.31 -60.62
N LYS A 798 -60.05 -8.04 -59.31
CA LYS A 798 -61.11 -8.38 -58.35
C LYS A 798 -62.43 -7.68 -58.67
N GLN A 799 -62.42 -6.36 -58.93
CA GLN A 799 -63.61 -5.60 -59.32
C GLN A 799 -64.26 -6.05 -60.65
N ARG A 800 -63.55 -6.78 -61.51
CA ARG A 800 -64.11 -7.38 -62.73
C ARG A 800 -64.68 -8.79 -62.49
N SER A 801 -64.30 -9.43 -61.39
CA SER A 801 -64.72 -10.79 -61.00
C SER A 801 -65.77 -10.81 -59.87
N SER A 802 -66.08 -9.65 -59.30
CA SER A 802 -67.19 -9.39 -58.36
C SER A 802 -68.22 -8.50 -59.03
#